data_AF-A0A7C7NJL9-F1
#
_entry.id   AF-A0A7C7NJL9-F1
#
_cell.length_a   1.000
_cell.length_b   1.000
_cell.length_c   1.000
_cell.angle_alpha   90.00
_cell.angle_beta   90.00
_cell.angle_gamma   90.00
#
_symmetry.space_group_name_H-M   'P 1'
#
loop_
_entity.id
_entity.type
_entity.pdbx_description
1 polymer ?
#
loop_
_entity_poly.entity_id
_entity_poly.type
_entity_poly.pdbx_seq_one_letter_code
_entity_poly.pdbx_strand_id
1 'polypeptide(L)'
;MINCKNILLLSLGAIFSVATYAQISHGGAPIQWGDATYSPTMDTKLMPVLDLAVLASEDAVTDQYKEAPWRFGVEHPVSYDLQNSGTWTFEEGMHVWRLQFDCPDALNVSFMLSRFVLPKEAELFVYNAQRTAFIGSFTHKNNKDWEGLSLGVLDGSSMILEYHESPASHGMGEIEIDHVVHGYRSLLNHQDAVLAEMADRMGPFGNSGACNVNVNCPEGVDWQTEKRSVALIVNGGSAYCTGALINNTANDGTPYFLTANHCIGTPNTWVYYFNHESSTCAGSTGPTNQSVSGGTLLVQNGGSDFALIQLSTTPPASFNVEYAGWDNSGATPSSAVGIHHPSGDVKKICFQDNAPTINNTGGADVWWIDSWELGVTEPGSSGSPLFDQNHRIIGQLYGGAAACSGSVNNGQYDYYGRFNVSWGLGASQYLDPLNTGVSVLDSYPTNAVPGAGCMDPTACNYDPTATTDNGTCVQNDVCGICGGDGSSCSGCTDPSSCNYDATATVDDGSCIGNGIEITFTILTDNYPGETTWSINDAAGAVIMSGGPYSGSATTYTQTACVAAGCYDVTVNDSWGDGICCAYGTGEYSVSSLGVTLVTGGQFNSIETTNFCVSGGVDVPGCMNSTACNYDATATVDDGSCEYTSCAGCTSPSACNYDATATVDDGSCEYTSCAGCTSPSACNYDATATIDDGTCESLSCAGCTDSTACNYDATATIDDGTCESLSCAVCQGDINGDGMITVSDILIVLSEFGCMTGCTADVDGDTYVNVADILLILSMFGTAC
;
A
#
# COMPACT_ATOMS: atom_id res chain seq x y z
N MET A 1 22.06 63.09 17.64
CA MET A 1 20.76 62.42 17.40
C MET A 1 20.78 62.05 15.92
N ILE A 2 20.98 60.80 15.51
CA ILE A 2 20.17 59.60 15.78
C ILE A 2 21.11 58.37 15.79
N ASN A 3 20.89 57.46 16.75
CA ASN A 3 21.59 56.19 16.93
C ASN A 3 21.16 55.17 15.87
N CYS A 4 22.10 54.53 15.16
CA CYS A 4 21.86 53.24 14.52
C CYS A 4 22.37 52.12 15.45
N LYS A 5 21.43 51.29 15.92
CA LYS A 5 21.68 50.08 16.69
C LYS A 5 22.25 48.99 15.78
N ASN A 6 23.34 48.36 16.23
CA ASN A 6 23.79 47.07 15.73
C ASN A 6 22.72 46.01 16.01
N ILE A 7 22.17 45.39 14.96
CA ILE A 7 21.43 44.14 15.06
C ILE A 7 22.41 43.04 14.64
N LEU A 8 22.88 42.29 15.63
CA LEU A 8 23.56 41.02 15.42
C LEU A 8 22.47 40.01 15.01
N LEU A 9 22.38 39.65 13.73
CA LEU A 9 21.62 38.48 13.31
C LEU A 9 22.48 37.24 13.64
N LEU A 10 22.16 36.55 14.73
CA LEU A 10 22.51 35.14 14.86
C LEU A 10 21.65 34.36 13.86
N SER A 11 22.21 34.02 12.71
CA SER A 11 21.67 32.96 11.86
C SER A 11 21.94 31.62 12.56
N LEU A 12 20.94 31.10 13.28
CA LEU A 12 20.87 29.69 13.62
C LEU A 12 20.65 28.96 12.29
N GLY A 13 21.74 28.56 11.64
CA GLY A 13 21.68 27.60 10.54
C GLY A 13 21.28 26.27 11.16
N ALA A 14 20.04 25.84 10.92
CA ALA A 14 19.68 24.44 11.10
C ALA A 14 20.58 23.64 10.16
N ILE A 15 21.54 22.93 10.73
CA ILE A 15 22.33 21.93 10.01
C ILE A 15 21.34 20.80 9.72
N PHE A 16 20.74 20.83 8.53
CA PHE A 16 20.15 19.62 7.99
C PHE A 16 21.30 18.65 7.74
N SER A 17 21.37 17.60 8.55
CA SER A 17 22.18 16.42 8.27
C SER A 17 21.65 15.81 6.98
N VAL A 18 22.34 16.06 5.87
CA VAL A 18 22.09 15.36 4.61
C VAL A 18 22.50 13.91 4.85
N ALA A 19 21.52 13.00 4.86
CA ALA A 19 21.81 11.58 4.89
C ALA A 19 22.67 11.23 3.67
N THR A 20 23.82 10.61 3.91
CA THR A 20 24.69 10.11 2.85
C THR A 20 24.22 8.71 2.51
N TYR A 21 23.59 8.54 1.35
CA TYR A 21 23.16 7.23 0.86
C TYR A 21 24.38 6.41 0.46
N ALA A 22 24.44 5.15 0.89
CA ALA A 22 25.52 4.24 0.59
C ALA A 22 24.98 2.95 -0.08
N GLN A 23 25.64 2.55 -1.17
CA GLN A 23 25.15 1.55 -2.16
C GLN A 23 23.82 1.97 -2.82
N ILE A 24 23.45 1.45 -4.00
CA ILE A 24 22.19 1.84 -4.67
C ILE A 24 21.01 1.59 -3.73
N SER A 25 20.44 2.69 -3.22
CA SER A 25 19.29 2.70 -2.34
C SER A 25 18.07 3.32 -3.00
N HIS A 26 16.89 2.94 -2.52
CA HIS A 26 15.61 3.39 -3.07
C HIS A 26 14.91 4.38 -2.13
N GLY A 27 15.64 5.33 -1.55
CA GLY A 27 15.11 6.29 -0.60
C GLY A 27 15.00 5.71 0.82
N GLY A 28 14.06 6.25 1.60
CA GLY A 28 13.83 5.82 2.99
C GLY A 28 14.96 6.19 3.97
N ALA A 29 14.73 5.86 5.24
CA ALA A 29 15.74 5.92 6.30
C ALA A 29 15.37 4.90 7.38
N PRO A 30 16.33 4.46 8.22
CA PRO A 30 15.99 3.64 9.38
C PRO A 30 14.96 4.35 10.28
N ILE A 31 14.15 3.59 10.99
CA ILE A 31 13.11 4.15 11.88
C ILE A 31 13.73 5.09 12.90
N GLN A 32 13.06 6.23 13.08
CA GLN A 32 13.47 7.32 13.96
C GLN A 32 14.90 7.83 13.64
N TRP A 33 15.32 7.83 12.37
CA TRP A 33 16.59 8.41 11.96
C TRP A 33 16.65 9.90 12.31
N GLY A 34 17.68 10.30 13.07
CA GLY A 34 17.84 11.67 13.58
C GLY A 34 17.34 11.91 15.01
N ASP A 35 16.62 10.95 15.61
CA ASP A 35 16.33 10.98 17.05
C ASP A 35 17.46 10.34 17.86
N ALA A 36 18.32 11.17 18.43
CA ALA A 36 19.44 10.72 19.28
C ALA A 36 19.01 10.07 20.61
N THR A 37 17.72 10.14 20.97
CA THR A 37 17.18 9.53 22.19
C THR A 37 16.54 8.17 21.95
N TYR A 38 16.35 7.79 20.69
CA TYR A 38 15.76 6.52 20.31
C TYR A 38 16.75 5.37 20.55
N SER A 39 16.37 4.47 21.47
CA SER A 39 17.18 3.31 21.87
C SER A 39 16.28 2.08 22.02
N PRO A 40 15.91 1.44 20.91
CA PRO A 40 15.10 0.23 20.93
C PRO A 40 15.92 -0.94 21.49
N THR A 41 15.22 -1.91 22.10
CA THR A 41 15.84 -3.16 22.53
C THR A 41 15.99 -4.09 21.33
N MET A 42 17.16 -4.70 21.17
CA MET A 42 17.46 -5.61 20.06
C MET A 42 18.28 -6.80 20.53
N ASP A 43 18.19 -7.91 19.80
CA ASP A 43 19.11 -9.04 19.90
C ASP A 43 20.50 -8.60 19.42
N THR A 44 21.53 -8.91 20.20
CA THR A 44 22.92 -8.49 19.95
C THR A 44 23.82 -9.72 19.85
N LYS A 45 24.53 -9.84 18.72
CA LYS A 45 25.55 -10.87 18.49
C LYS A 45 26.93 -10.29 18.74
N LEU A 46 27.60 -10.82 19.77
CA LEU A 46 29.01 -10.52 20.01
C LEU A 46 29.86 -11.40 19.09
N MET A 47 30.60 -10.76 18.19
CA MET A 47 31.46 -11.43 17.24
C MET A 47 32.86 -11.72 17.82
N PRO A 48 33.62 -12.66 17.25
CA PRO A 48 34.97 -12.98 17.71
C PRO A 48 35.93 -11.77 17.62
N VAL A 49 36.81 -11.63 18.61
CA VAL A 49 37.93 -10.66 18.58
C VAL A 49 38.97 -11.05 17.53
N LEU A 50 39.67 -10.07 16.99
CA LEU A 50 40.73 -10.30 15.99
C LEU A 50 42.11 -10.42 16.66
N ASP A 51 42.92 -11.37 16.19
CA ASP A 51 44.35 -11.42 16.54
C ASP A 51 45.15 -10.53 15.59
N LEU A 52 45.16 -9.22 15.88
CA LEU A 52 45.81 -8.21 15.04
C LEU A 52 47.32 -8.45 14.89
N ALA A 53 47.98 -9.07 15.87
CA ALA A 53 49.41 -9.35 15.82
C ALA A 53 49.72 -10.47 14.80
N VAL A 54 48.90 -11.52 14.77
CA VAL A 54 49.00 -12.58 13.77
C VAL A 54 48.69 -12.03 12.38
N LEU A 55 47.58 -11.30 12.23
CA LEU A 55 47.17 -10.72 10.95
C LEU A 55 48.25 -9.80 10.37
N ALA A 56 48.85 -8.92 11.19
CA ALA A 56 49.95 -8.07 10.76
C ALA A 56 51.18 -8.85 10.28
N SER A 57 51.47 -10.01 10.88
CA SER A 57 52.59 -10.87 10.48
C SER A 57 52.35 -11.59 9.15
N GLU A 58 51.11 -12.00 8.89
CA GLU A 58 50.67 -12.60 7.63
C GLU A 58 50.67 -11.56 6.51
N ASP A 59 50.08 -10.39 6.76
CA ASP A 59 49.98 -9.29 5.79
C ASP A 59 51.36 -8.78 5.38
N ALA A 60 52.32 -8.75 6.32
CA ALA A 60 53.70 -8.38 6.02
C ALA A 60 54.37 -9.29 4.97
N VAL A 61 53.89 -10.52 4.80
CA VAL A 61 54.34 -11.47 3.78
C VAL A 61 53.50 -11.33 2.51
N THR A 62 52.17 -11.32 2.62
CA THR A 62 51.28 -11.31 1.44
C THR A 62 51.35 -10.00 0.66
N ASP A 63 51.51 -8.87 1.35
CA ASP A 63 51.63 -7.53 0.72
C ASP A 63 52.85 -7.42 -0.22
N GLN A 64 53.79 -8.36 -0.17
CA GLN A 64 54.96 -8.40 -1.07
C GLN A 64 54.65 -9.03 -2.44
N TYR A 65 53.47 -9.64 -2.62
CA TYR A 65 53.10 -10.39 -3.82
C TYR A 65 51.92 -9.71 -4.54
N LYS A 66 52.15 -9.17 -5.76
CA LYS A 66 51.09 -8.52 -6.57
C LYS A 66 49.89 -9.39 -6.90
N GLU A 67 50.10 -10.69 -7.03
CA GLU A 67 49.06 -11.66 -7.36
C GLU A 67 48.17 -11.99 -6.15
N ALA A 68 48.56 -11.59 -4.93
CA ALA A 68 47.76 -11.79 -3.74
C ALA A 68 46.76 -10.64 -3.59
N PRO A 69 45.45 -10.92 -3.41
CA PRO A 69 44.47 -9.90 -3.07
C PRO A 69 44.88 -9.14 -1.81
N TRP A 70 44.63 -7.84 -1.78
CA TRP A 70 44.96 -7.04 -0.62
C TRP A 70 43.89 -7.24 0.47
N ARG A 71 44.26 -7.96 1.53
CA ARG A 71 43.36 -8.27 2.64
C ARG A 71 43.22 -7.07 3.57
N PHE A 72 41.98 -6.69 3.86
CA PHE A 72 41.64 -5.63 4.81
C PHE A 72 40.71 -6.08 5.93
N GLY A 73 40.06 -7.22 5.77
CA GLY A 73 39.11 -7.77 6.73
C GLY A 73 39.18 -9.28 6.88
N VAL A 74 38.61 -9.76 7.98
CA VAL A 74 38.44 -11.18 8.28
C VAL A 74 36.98 -11.54 8.16
N GLU A 75 36.68 -12.60 7.41
CA GLU A 75 35.32 -13.09 7.20
C GLU A 75 34.94 -14.08 8.32
N HIS A 76 33.84 -13.80 9.00
CA HIS A 76 33.28 -14.67 10.03
C HIS A 76 32.00 -15.32 9.51
N PRO A 77 32.00 -16.65 9.26
CA PRO A 77 30.80 -17.34 8.84
C PRO A 77 29.77 -17.37 9.97
N VAL A 78 28.53 -17.05 9.62
CA VAL A 78 27.35 -17.05 10.48
C VAL A 78 26.16 -17.65 9.73
N SER A 79 25.02 -17.84 10.39
CA SER A 79 23.77 -18.21 9.73
C SER A 79 22.65 -17.60 10.56
N TYR A 80 22.35 -16.34 10.24
CA TYR A 80 21.32 -15.55 10.92
C TYR A 80 20.28 -15.10 9.91
N ASP A 81 19.02 -15.41 10.22
CA ASP A 81 17.86 -15.08 9.39
C ASP A 81 16.78 -14.38 10.21
N LEU A 82 15.69 -14.01 9.53
CA LEU A 82 14.55 -13.31 10.13
C LEU A 82 13.76 -14.16 11.16
N GLN A 83 13.98 -15.48 11.19
CA GLN A 83 13.28 -16.42 12.07
C GLN A 83 14.11 -16.86 13.29
N ASN A 84 15.42 -16.97 13.14
CA ASN A 84 16.33 -17.56 14.14
C ASN A 84 17.05 -16.51 15.01
N SER A 85 16.93 -15.24 14.65
CA SER A 85 17.66 -14.14 15.27
C SER A 85 16.88 -12.83 15.21
N GLY A 86 17.41 -11.81 15.89
CA GLY A 86 16.88 -10.47 15.84
C GLY A 86 15.70 -10.25 16.78
N THR A 87 15.12 -9.05 16.70
CA THR A 87 13.96 -8.65 17.51
C THR A 87 12.95 -7.98 16.60
N TRP A 88 11.73 -8.50 16.62
CA TRP A 88 10.59 -7.92 15.91
C TRP A 88 9.85 -6.92 16.78
N THR A 89 9.56 -5.74 16.22
CA THR A 89 8.68 -4.71 16.79
C THR A 89 7.66 -4.28 15.75
N PHE A 90 6.64 -3.53 16.19
CA PHE A 90 5.69 -2.88 15.29
C PHE A 90 5.73 -1.37 15.54
N GLU A 91 6.25 -0.62 14.56
CA GLU A 91 6.54 0.81 14.69
C GLU A 91 6.18 1.51 13.38
N GLU A 92 5.58 2.70 13.49
CA GLU A 92 5.18 3.51 12.33
C GLU A 92 4.27 2.76 11.32
N GLY A 93 3.50 1.77 11.79
CA GLY A 93 2.61 0.98 10.95
C GLY A 93 3.28 -0.21 10.23
N MET A 94 4.56 -0.47 10.50
CA MET A 94 5.36 -1.53 9.85
C MET A 94 5.83 -2.58 10.86
N HIS A 95 6.01 -3.81 10.39
CA HIS A 95 6.80 -4.82 11.10
C HIS A 95 8.29 -4.50 10.92
N VAL A 96 9.02 -4.47 12.03
CA VAL A 96 10.41 -4.04 12.02
C VAL A 96 11.25 -5.08 12.72
N TRP A 97 12.12 -5.73 11.97
CA TRP A 97 13.09 -6.67 12.49
C TRP A 97 14.44 -5.99 12.65
N ARG A 98 15.11 -6.24 13.77
CA ARG A 98 16.44 -5.69 14.03
C ARG A 98 17.40 -6.70 14.61
N LEU A 99 18.63 -6.68 14.11
CA LEU A 99 19.74 -7.49 14.62
C LEU A 99 21.00 -6.64 14.73
N GLN A 100 21.58 -6.57 15.93
CA GLN A 100 22.83 -5.88 16.18
C GLN A 100 24.01 -6.85 16.20
N PHE A 101 25.13 -6.42 15.63
CA PHE A 101 26.42 -7.09 15.64
C PHE A 101 27.45 -6.20 16.33
N ASP A 102 28.04 -6.68 17.42
CA ASP A 102 29.18 -6.07 18.06
C ASP A 102 30.46 -6.77 17.60
N CYS A 103 31.27 -6.06 16.83
CA CYS A 103 32.45 -6.53 16.12
C CYS A 103 33.71 -5.92 16.76
N PRO A 104 34.21 -6.47 17.88
CA PRO A 104 35.39 -5.94 18.54
C PRO A 104 36.59 -5.93 17.59
N ASP A 105 37.44 -4.91 17.74
CA ASP A 105 38.64 -4.66 16.92
C ASP A 105 38.40 -4.34 15.43
N ALA A 106 37.14 -4.31 14.97
CA ALA A 106 36.80 -3.87 13.63
C ALA A 106 36.81 -2.33 13.52
N LEU A 107 37.46 -1.80 12.48
CA LEU A 107 37.38 -0.39 12.07
C LEU A 107 36.13 -0.13 11.23
N ASN A 108 35.77 -1.10 10.39
CA ASN A 108 34.60 -1.08 9.53
C ASN A 108 34.03 -2.49 9.42
N VAL A 109 32.76 -2.59 9.03
CA VAL A 109 32.05 -3.87 8.89
C VAL A 109 31.30 -3.89 7.56
N SER A 110 31.27 -5.05 6.93
CA SER A 110 30.36 -5.37 5.82
C SER A 110 29.73 -6.74 6.02
N PHE A 111 28.72 -7.05 5.21
CA PHE A 111 27.95 -8.27 5.30
C PHE A 111 27.83 -8.94 3.93
N MET A 112 27.81 -10.27 3.95
CA MET A 112 27.37 -11.07 2.82
C MET A 112 26.07 -11.75 3.22
N LEU A 113 25.11 -11.69 2.31
CA LEU A 113 23.81 -12.32 2.44
C LEU A 113 23.75 -13.41 1.37
N SER A 114 23.73 -14.66 1.82
CA SER A 114 23.55 -15.81 0.94
C SER A 114 22.10 -15.91 0.43
N ARG A 115 21.14 -15.33 1.19
CA ARG A 115 19.75 -15.15 0.80
C ARG A 115 19.33 -13.69 0.97
N PHE A 116 18.77 -13.09 -0.07
CA PHE A 116 18.18 -11.77 -0.13
C PHE A 116 17.07 -11.79 -1.21
N VAL A 117 15.83 -11.96 -0.75
CA VAL A 117 14.63 -11.88 -1.58
C VAL A 117 13.59 -11.07 -0.82
N LEU A 118 13.42 -9.81 -1.19
CA LEU A 118 12.45 -8.93 -0.52
C LEU A 118 11.16 -8.78 -1.36
N PRO A 119 9.98 -8.76 -0.72
CA PRO A 119 8.73 -8.34 -1.36
C PRO A 119 8.75 -6.83 -1.67
N LYS A 120 7.77 -6.34 -2.43
CA LYS A 120 7.81 -4.98 -2.98
C LYS A 120 7.81 -3.90 -1.92
N GLU A 121 7.07 -4.15 -0.84
CA GLU A 121 6.78 -3.25 0.27
C GLU A 121 7.73 -3.44 1.46
N ALA A 122 8.86 -4.12 1.24
CA ALA A 122 9.87 -4.34 2.26
C ALA A 122 11.20 -3.66 1.93
N GLU A 123 11.88 -3.26 3.00
CA GLU A 123 13.11 -2.50 2.95
C GLU A 123 14.13 -3.10 3.93
N LEU A 124 15.41 -3.09 3.56
CA LEU A 124 16.52 -3.41 4.46
C LEU A 124 17.48 -2.22 4.55
N PHE A 125 17.85 -1.88 5.78
CA PHE A 125 18.87 -0.90 6.09
C PHE A 125 19.99 -1.53 6.90
N VAL A 126 21.20 -1.00 6.76
CA VAL A 126 22.31 -1.30 7.68
C VAL A 126 22.93 0.00 8.14
N TYR A 127 23.14 0.16 9.44
CA TYR A 127 23.67 1.39 10.01
C TYR A 127 24.54 1.14 11.23
N ASN A 128 25.46 2.08 11.50
CA ASN A 128 26.29 1.99 12.69
C ASN A 128 25.52 2.36 13.96
N ALA A 129 25.89 1.80 15.11
CA ALA A 129 25.18 2.03 16.38
C ALA A 129 25.14 3.52 16.80
N GLN A 130 26.08 4.33 16.30
CA GLN A 130 26.11 5.78 16.53
C GLN A 130 25.10 6.56 15.67
N ARG A 131 24.41 5.91 14.73
CA ARG A 131 23.44 6.51 13.80
C ARG A 131 24.02 7.69 13.02
N THR A 132 25.29 7.58 12.61
CA THR A 132 25.99 8.61 11.82
C THR A 132 26.06 8.29 10.34
N ALA A 133 25.94 7.03 9.96
CA ALA A 133 25.94 6.57 8.57
C ALA A 133 25.09 5.30 8.41
N PHE A 134 24.48 5.13 7.23
CA PHE A 134 23.74 3.93 6.85
C PHE A 134 23.86 3.63 5.35
N ILE A 135 23.65 2.36 4.98
CA ILE A 135 23.40 1.88 3.62
C ILE A 135 21.93 1.40 3.52
N GLY A 136 21.32 1.53 2.34
CA GLY A 136 19.89 1.24 2.11
C GLY A 136 19.02 2.50 1.91
N SER A 137 17.72 2.39 1.67
CA SER A 137 16.92 1.14 1.63
C SER A 137 17.31 0.21 0.48
N PHE A 138 17.56 -1.06 0.80
CA PHE A 138 17.56 -2.14 -0.19
C PHE A 138 16.14 -2.71 -0.27
N THR A 139 15.60 -2.87 -1.47
CA THR A 139 14.21 -3.28 -1.70
C THR A 139 14.14 -4.46 -2.66
N HIS A 140 12.93 -4.88 -3.05
CA HIS A 140 12.73 -5.90 -4.10
C HIS A 140 13.49 -5.60 -5.42
N LYS A 141 13.82 -4.34 -5.69
CA LYS A 141 14.61 -3.94 -6.87
C LYS A 141 16.07 -4.41 -6.79
N ASN A 142 16.55 -4.73 -5.59
CA ASN A 142 17.86 -5.32 -5.35
C ASN A 142 17.84 -6.86 -5.40
N ASN A 143 16.67 -7.51 -5.57
CA ASN A 143 16.58 -8.95 -5.78
C ASN A 143 17.32 -9.34 -7.07
N LYS A 144 18.13 -10.40 -6.99
CA LYS A 144 18.95 -10.90 -8.10
C LYS A 144 18.58 -12.35 -8.39
N ASP A 145 18.88 -12.81 -9.61
CA ASP A 145 18.62 -14.20 -10.04
C ASP A 145 19.30 -15.26 -9.15
N TRP A 146 20.43 -14.92 -8.52
CA TRP A 146 21.14 -15.81 -7.59
C TRP A 146 20.68 -15.67 -6.14
N GLU A 147 19.72 -14.79 -5.88
CA GLU A 147 19.01 -14.62 -4.61
C GLU A 147 19.89 -14.23 -3.41
N GLY A 148 21.06 -13.64 -3.61
CA GLY A 148 21.86 -13.08 -2.52
C GLY A 148 22.36 -11.66 -2.79
N LEU A 149 23.01 -11.07 -1.78
CA LEU A 149 23.43 -9.67 -1.82
C LEU A 149 24.70 -9.46 -0.98
N SER A 150 25.69 -8.78 -1.55
CA SER A 150 26.86 -8.33 -0.79
C SER A 150 26.73 -6.84 -0.49
N LEU A 151 26.93 -6.48 0.77
CA LEU A 151 26.75 -5.13 1.26
C LEU A 151 28.08 -4.37 1.31
N GLY A 152 28.00 -3.06 1.07
CA GLY A 152 29.13 -2.16 1.21
C GLY A 152 29.71 -2.10 2.62
N VAL A 153 30.85 -1.42 2.77
CA VAL A 153 31.52 -1.25 4.07
C VAL A 153 30.95 -0.02 4.77
N LEU A 154 30.72 -0.13 6.07
CA LEU A 154 30.33 0.97 6.93
C LEU A 154 31.35 1.15 8.07
N ASP A 155 31.63 2.39 8.42
CA ASP A 155 32.53 2.73 9.52
C ASP A 155 31.92 2.41 10.89
N GLY A 156 32.73 1.79 11.76
CA GLY A 156 32.37 1.44 13.12
C GLY A 156 32.54 -0.05 13.43
N SER A 157 32.52 -0.35 14.72
CA SER A 157 32.63 -1.70 15.27
C SER A 157 31.31 -2.27 15.76
N SER A 158 30.20 -1.56 15.56
CA SER A 158 28.87 -2.02 15.97
C SER A 158 27.85 -1.61 14.91
N MET A 159 27.20 -2.63 14.32
CA MET A 159 26.31 -2.48 13.18
C MET A 159 24.94 -3.05 13.48
N ILE A 160 23.90 -2.45 12.93
CA ILE A 160 22.53 -2.91 13.02
C ILE A 160 22.01 -3.14 11.62
N LEU A 161 21.43 -4.31 11.38
CA LEU A 161 20.54 -4.56 10.25
C LEU A 161 19.11 -4.33 10.71
N GLU A 162 18.36 -3.57 9.94
CA GLU A 162 16.96 -3.22 10.22
C GLU A 162 16.12 -3.48 8.96
N TYR A 163 15.23 -4.46 9.06
CA TYR A 163 14.30 -4.84 7.99
C TYR A 163 12.91 -4.31 8.33
N HIS A 164 12.28 -3.64 7.36
CA HIS A 164 10.92 -3.13 7.45
C HIS A 164 10.03 -3.93 6.52
N GLU A 165 8.81 -4.19 6.95
CA GLU A 165 7.79 -4.76 6.11
C GLU A 165 6.42 -4.18 6.42
N SER A 166 5.76 -3.67 5.39
CA SER A 166 4.36 -3.28 5.49
C SER A 166 3.48 -4.50 5.80
N PRO A 167 2.46 -4.38 6.67
CA PRO A 167 1.43 -5.41 6.83
C PRO A 167 0.70 -5.77 5.54
N ALA A 168 0.78 -4.93 4.50
CA ALA A 168 0.20 -5.19 3.18
C ALA A 168 1.12 -6.02 2.25
N SER A 169 2.35 -6.33 2.69
CA SER A 169 3.32 -7.11 1.92
C SER A 169 2.80 -8.52 1.62
N HIS A 170 2.96 -8.97 0.38
CA HIS A 170 2.49 -10.27 -0.11
C HIS A 170 3.39 -11.47 0.27
N GLY A 171 3.94 -11.47 1.49
CA GLY A 171 4.77 -12.54 2.05
C GLY A 171 6.08 -12.02 2.64
N MET A 172 6.56 -12.65 3.72
CA MET A 172 7.79 -12.22 4.40
C MET A 172 9.00 -12.28 3.46
N GLY A 173 9.86 -11.27 3.57
CA GLY A 173 11.18 -11.29 2.94
C GLY A 173 12.03 -12.45 3.44
N GLU A 174 13.00 -12.84 2.63
CA GLU A 174 13.98 -13.86 2.95
C GLU A 174 15.36 -13.22 3.01
N ILE A 175 15.94 -13.18 4.21
CA ILE A 175 17.30 -12.70 4.46
C ILE A 175 18.05 -13.79 5.22
N GLU A 176 19.22 -14.19 4.72
CA GLU A 176 20.19 -15.01 5.45
C GLU A 176 21.57 -14.34 5.38
N ILE A 177 22.03 -13.86 6.53
CA ILE A 177 23.39 -13.36 6.71
C ILE A 177 24.29 -14.57 6.88
N ASP A 178 25.22 -14.78 5.95
CA ASP A 178 26.14 -15.91 5.97
C ASP A 178 27.57 -15.50 6.35
N HIS A 179 27.96 -14.25 6.12
CA HIS A 179 29.24 -13.73 6.59
C HIS A 179 29.14 -12.31 7.16
N VAL A 180 29.85 -12.09 8.25
CA VAL A 180 30.17 -10.76 8.80
C VAL A 180 31.65 -10.51 8.60
N VAL A 181 32.01 -9.40 7.95
CA VAL A 181 33.41 -9.07 7.66
C VAL A 181 33.90 -8.03 8.64
N HIS A 182 34.91 -8.36 9.43
CA HIS A 182 35.58 -7.42 10.32
C HIS A 182 36.76 -6.76 9.59
N GLY A 183 36.57 -5.54 9.11
CA GLY A 183 37.65 -4.76 8.51
C GLY A 183 38.61 -4.24 9.59
N TYR A 184 39.87 -4.68 9.56
CA TYR A 184 40.92 -4.25 10.49
C TYR A 184 41.95 -3.34 9.84
N ARG A 185 42.01 -3.31 8.50
CA ARG A 185 42.68 -2.26 7.72
C ARG A 185 41.60 -1.43 7.05
N SER A 186 41.80 -0.12 7.02
CA SER A 186 40.72 0.77 6.59
C SER A 186 40.74 0.97 5.06
N LEU A 187 39.56 0.83 4.46
CA LEU A 187 39.25 1.39 3.13
C LEU A 187 38.79 2.87 3.23
N LEU A 188 38.52 3.37 4.43
CA LEU A 188 37.81 4.65 4.71
C LEU A 188 38.71 5.71 5.37
N ASN A 189 39.77 5.23 6.03
CA ASN A 189 40.84 5.84 6.83
C ASN A 189 40.44 6.85 7.92
N HIS A 190 40.78 6.54 9.18
CA HIS A 190 40.83 7.51 10.28
C HIS A 190 42.28 7.94 10.53
N GLN A 191 42.62 9.16 10.12
CA GLN A 191 43.93 9.81 10.26
C GLN A 191 44.54 9.68 11.67
N ASP A 192 43.74 9.63 12.74
CA ASP A 192 44.23 9.63 14.12
C ASP A 192 44.56 8.23 14.68
N ALA A 193 43.90 7.16 14.20
CA ALA A 193 44.19 5.78 14.61
C ALA A 193 45.34 5.18 13.79
N VAL A 194 45.40 5.55 12.52
CA VAL A 194 46.39 5.11 11.54
C VAL A 194 47.79 5.66 11.83
N LEU A 195 47.89 6.87 12.42
CA LEU A 195 49.19 7.43 12.84
C LEU A 195 49.87 6.63 13.98
N ALA A 196 49.12 5.81 14.73
CA ALA A 196 49.67 4.92 15.76
C ALA A 196 50.08 3.54 15.20
N GLU A 197 49.38 3.03 14.19
CA GLU A 197 49.72 1.76 13.51
C GLU A 197 50.78 1.93 12.39
N MET A 198 50.88 3.10 11.77
CA MET A 198 51.78 3.38 10.63
C MET A 198 53.14 3.98 10.99
N ALA A 199 53.54 3.99 12.26
CA ALA A 199 54.84 4.55 12.66
C ALA A 199 56.06 3.83 12.04
N ASP A 200 55.89 2.68 11.36
CA ASP A 200 56.98 1.92 10.74
C ASP A 200 56.74 1.45 9.28
N ARG A 201 55.82 2.07 8.52
CA ARG A 201 55.75 1.88 7.04
C ARG A 201 55.54 3.20 6.27
N MET A 202 56.54 3.49 5.42
CA MET A 202 56.84 4.64 4.53
C MET A 202 55.71 5.44 3.85
N GLY A 203 55.60 6.74 4.17
CA GLY A 203 55.08 7.84 3.31
C GLY A 203 53.54 7.93 3.08
N PRO A 204 52.99 9.06 2.58
CA PRO A 204 51.82 9.66 3.24
C PRO A 204 50.38 9.16 2.93
N PHE A 205 50.08 8.25 1.98
CA PHE A 205 48.66 7.85 1.71
C PHE A 205 48.44 6.37 1.40
N GLY A 206 47.20 5.89 1.51
CA GLY A 206 46.55 5.41 2.72
C GLY A 206 46.59 3.88 2.89
N ASN A 207 47.12 3.17 1.88
CA ASN A 207 47.52 1.74 1.89
C ASN A 207 48.60 1.42 0.83
N SER A 208 48.75 2.28 -0.20
CA SER A 208 49.72 2.12 -1.28
C SER A 208 51.07 2.80 -1.00
N GLY A 209 52.10 2.45 -1.78
CA GLY A 209 53.42 3.07 -1.65
C GLY A 209 53.44 4.56 -2.01
N ALA A 210 54.36 5.31 -1.38
CA ALA A 210 54.45 6.77 -1.46
C ALA A 210 54.80 7.37 -2.84
N CYS A 211 55.18 6.54 -3.81
CA CYS A 211 55.47 6.97 -5.18
C CYS A 211 54.21 7.01 -6.07
N ASN A 212 53.09 6.43 -5.62
CA ASN A 212 51.81 6.50 -6.32
C ASN A 212 51.26 7.94 -6.30
N VAL A 213 50.57 8.32 -7.37
CA VAL A 213 50.02 9.67 -7.54
C VAL A 213 48.50 9.60 -7.46
N ASN A 214 47.88 10.40 -6.58
CA ASN A 214 46.42 10.49 -6.53
C ASN A 214 45.88 11.01 -7.87
N VAL A 215 44.76 10.45 -8.34
CA VAL A 215 44.19 10.81 -9.65
C VAL A 215 43.78 12.29 -9.77
N ASN A 216 43.54 12.97 -8.64
CA ASN A 216 43.19 14.38 -8.57
C ASN A 216 44.39 15.31 -8.31
N CYS A 217 45.62 14.80 -8.46
CA CYS A 217 46.82 15.62 -8.55
C CYS A 217 46.89 16.39 -9.89
N PRO A 218 47.71 17.44 -10.01
CA PRO A 218 47.89 18.20 -11.26
C PRO A 218 48.19 17.34 -12.49
N GLU A 219 48.89 16.22 -12.30
CA GLU A 219 49.22 15.25 -13.35
C GLU A 219 47.99 14.56 -13.95
N GLY A 220 46.91 14.40 -13.17
CA GLY A 220 45.66 13.78 -13.61
C GLY A 220 44.64 14.76 -14.21
N VAL A 221 44.98 16.03 -14.43
CA VAL A 221 44.04 17.06 -14.94
C VAL A 221 43.40 16.66 -16.27
N ASP A 222 44.14 16.01 -17.16
CA ASP A 222 43.63 15.60 -18.47
C ASP A 222 42.81 14.30 -18.40
N TRP A 223 42.81 13.60 -17.27
CA TRP A 223 42.25 12.25 -17.09
C TRP A 223 40.97 12.22 -16.22
N GLN A 224 40.32 13.38 -16.07
CA GLN A 224 39.15 13.54 -15.21
C GLN A 224 37.90 12.82 -15.73
N THR A 225 37.85 12.54 -17.03
CA THR A 225 36.76 11.79 -17.66
C THR A 225 36.96 10.29 -17.45
N GLU A 226 38.13 9.77 -17.81
CA GLU A 226 38.41 8.32 -17.80
C GLU A 226 38.41 7.76 -16.38
N LYS A 227 38.87 8.54 -15.38
CA LYS A 227 38.85 8.10 -13.99
C LYS A 227 37.45 7.71 -13.49
N ARG A 228 36.38 8.28 -14.05
CA ARG A 228 34.99 7.99 -13.65
C ARG A 228 34.50 6.63 -14.14
N SER A 229 35.25 5.98 -15.02
CA SER A 229 35.01 4.59 -15.42
C SER A 229 35.59 3.58 -14.43
N VAL A 230 36.64 3.96 -13.69
CA VAL A 230 37.44 3.06 -12.86
C VAL A 230 36.82 2.89 -11.48
N ALA A 231 36.70 1.63 -11.04
CA ALA A 231 36.19 1.26 -9.73
C ALA A 231 37.06 0.22 -9.04
N LEU A 232 37.11 0.30 -7.71
CA LEU A 232 37.70 -0.71 -6.84
C LEU A 232 36.73 -1.89 -6.70
N ILE A 233 37.23 -3.11 -6.85
CA ILE A 233 36.49 -4.35 -6.64
C ILE A 233 36.82 -4.89 -5.26
N VAL A 234 35.80 -5.08 -4.43
CA VAL A 234 35.91 -5.72 -3.11
C VAL A 234 35.12 -7.01 -3.12
N ASN A 235 35.68 -8.06 -2.51
CA ASN A 235 34.99 -9.31 -2.25
C ASN A 235 35.31 -9.75 -0.83
N GLY A 236 34.27 -9.84 0.02
CA GLY A 236 34.43 -10.13 1.43
C GLY A 236 35.45 -9.21 2.12
N GLY A 237 36.45 -9.80 2.76
CA GLY A 237 37.51 -9.08 3.47
C GLY A 237 38.69 -8.61 2.61
N SER A 238 38.57 -8.62 1.27
CA SER A 238 39.70 -8.29 0.38
C SER A 238 39.35 -7.21 -0.65
N ALA A 239 40.23 -6.21 -0.79
CA ALA A 239 40.28 -5.34 -1.95
C ALA A 239 40.91 -6.15 -3.09
N TYR A 240 40.02 -6.74 -3.87
CA TYR A 240 40.33 -7.90 -4.68
C TYR A 240 41.11 -7.49 -5.92
N CYS A 241 40.57 -6.57 -6.70
CA CYS A 241 41.12 -6.09 -7.97
C CYS A 241 40.57 -4.69 -8.32
N THR A 242 40.95 -4.19 -9.49
CA THR A 242 40.40 -2.99 -10.13
C THR A 242 39.70 -3.38 -11.44
N GLY A 243 38.83 -2.52 -11.95
CA GLY A 243 38.35 -2.59 -13.33
C GLY A 243 37.79 -1.27 -13.80
N ALA A 244 37.21 -1.28 -15.00
CA ALA A 244 36.58 -0.09 -15.58
C ALA A 244 35.31 -0.41 -16.36
N LEU A 245 34.32 0.48 -16.29
CA LEU A 245 33.20 0.48 -17.22
C LEU A 245 33.69 0.74 -18.64
N ILE A 246 33.19 -0.03 -19.60
CA ILE A 246 33.63 0.03 -21.00
C ILE A 246 32.42 0.22 -21.92
N ASN A 247 32.55 1.15 -22.87
CA ASN A 247 31.50 1.50 -23.82
C ASN A 247 31.30 0.40 -24.87
N ASN A 248 30.15 0.42 -25.55
CA ASN A 248 29.84 -0.45 -26.68
C ASN A 248 29.27 0.37 -27.84
N THR A 249 29.27 -0.19 -29.06
CA THR A 249 28.88 0.56 -30.27
C THR A 249 27.42 1.02 -30.30
N ALA A 250 26.57 0.56 -29.39
CA ALA A 250 25.20 1.08 -29.24
C ALA A 250 25.14 2.36 -28.38
N ASN A 251 26.19 2.71 -27.65
CA ASN A 251 26.23 3.88 -26.74
C ASN A 251 25.01 3.91 -25.80
N ASP A 252 24.67 2.78 -25.20
CA ASP A 252 23.43 2.58 -24.45
C ASP A 252 23.62 2.59 -22.93
N GLY A 253 24.86 2.72 -22.44
CA GLY A 253 25.16 2.67 -21.01
C GLY A 253 24.94 1.30 -20.37
N THR A 254 24.93 0.21 -21.16
CA THR A 254 24.97 -1.14 -20.58
C THR A 254 26.22 -1.29 -19.70
N PRO A 255 26.10 -1.70 -18.41
CA PRO A 255 27.18 -1.70 -17.42
C PRO A 255 28.18 -2.84 -17.63
N TYR A 256 28.80 -2.90 -18.81
CA TYR A 256 29.93 -3.75 -19.09
C TYR A 256 31.16 -3.24 -18.34
N PHE A 257 31.83 -4.15 -17.65
CA PHE A 257 32.93 -3.87 -16.75
C PHE A 257 34.12 -4.79 -17.09
N LEU A 258 35.22 -4.18 -17.54
CA LEU A 258 36.47 -4.85 -17.89
C LEU A 258 37.32 -5.03 -16.64
N THR A 259 37.84 -6.24 -16.44
CA THR A 259 38.85 -6.55 -15.42
C THR A 259 39.76 -7.69 -15.91
N ALA A 260 40.63 -8.21 -15.05
CA ALA A 260 41.55 -9.30 -15.40
C ALA A 260 40.94 -10.69 -15.18
N ASN A 261 41.32 -11.66 -16.02
CA ASN A 261 40.87 -13.04 -15.91
C ASN A 261 41.38 -13.72 -14.63
N HIS A 262 42.63 -13.47 -14.22
CA HIS A 262 43.14 -14.03 -12.96
C HIS A 262 42.41 -13.48 -11.72
N CYS A 263 41.69 -12.36 -11.85
CA CYS A 263 40.82 -11.84 -10.79
C CYS A 263 39.47 -12.59 -10.71
N ILE A 264 39.12 -13.44 -11.66
CA ILE A 264 37.78 -14.01 -11.68
C ILE A 264 37.59 -15.04 -10.56
N GLY A 265 36.62 -14.74 -9.70
CA GLY A 265 36.02 -15.64 -8.72
C GLY A 265 34.52 -15.72 -8.99
N THR A 266 33.70 -15.16 -8.11
CA THR A 266 32.24 -15.11 -8.24
C THR A 266 31.78 -13.64 -8.32
N PRO A 267 31.71 -13.02 -9.52
CA PRO A 267 31.40 -11.60 -9.66
C PRO A 267 30.05 -11.15 -9.09
N ASN A 268 29.13 -12.09 -8.86
CA ASN A 268 27.84 -11.85 -8.24
C ASN A 268 27.95 -11.45 -6.74
N THR A 269 29.04 -11.82 -6.06
CA THR A 269 29.32 -11.45 -4.65
C THR A 269 30.20 -10.22 -4.51
N TRP A 270 30.60 -9.57 -5.61
CA TRP A 270 31.51 -8.43 -5.56
C TRP A 270 30.77 -7.13 -5.23
N VAL A 271 31.48 -6.18 -4.64
CA VAL A 271 31.06 -4.79 -4.47
C VAL A 271 32.06 -3.89 -5.22
N TYR A 272 31.53 -3.04 -6.10
CA TYR A 272 32.28 -2.13 -6.97
C TYR A 272 32.15 -0.72 -6.43
N TYR A 273 33.24 -0.11 -5.98
CA TYR A 273 33.26 1.25 -5.44
C TYR A 273 33.72 2.25 -6.51
N PHE A 274 32.76 3.02 -7.02
CA PHE A 274 32.99 4.12 -7.93
C PHE A 274 33.41 5.37 -7.16
N ASN A 275 34.17 6.24 -7.83
CA ASN A 275 34.65 7.51 -7.26
C ASN A 275 35.35 7.38 -5.90
N HIS A 276 35.89 6.20 -5.58
CA HIS A 276 36.70 5.97 -4.38
C HIS A 276 38.08 6.63 -4.54
N GLU A 277 38.12 7.95 -4.47
CA GLU A 277 39.29 8.77 -4.77
C GLU A 277 39.43 9.91 -3.77
N SER A 278 40.66 10.37 -3.58
CA SER A 278 40.88 11.53 -2.72
C SER A 278 40.50 12.82 -3.43
N SER A 279 39.79 13.70 -2.72
CA SER A 279 39.45 15.05 -3.18
C SER A 279 40.66 15.98 -3.29
N THR A 280 41.82 15.59 -2.74
CA THR A 280 43.05 16.37 -2.80
C THR A 280 44.23 15.51 -3.25
N CYS A 281 45.25 16.16 -3.81
CA CYS A 281 46.49 15.48 -4.20
C CYS A 281 47.24 14.84 -3.01
N ALA A 282 46.95 15.30 -1.79
CA ALA A 282 47.62 14.84 -0.58
C ALA A 282 46.66 14.18 0.43
N GLY A 283 45.53 13.64 -0.02
CA GLY A 283 44.61 12.92 0.85
C GLY A 283 44.67 11.41 0.64
N SER A 284 44.19 10.67 1.64
CA SER A 284 44.22 9.20 1.70
C SER A 284 42.85 8.57 1.92
N THR A 285 41.79 9.36 1.79
CA THR A 285 40.40 8.95 1.99
C THR A 285 39.58 9.27 0.75
N GLY A 286 38.60 8.40 0.47
CA GLY A 286 37.66 8.55 -0.62
C GLY A 286 36.29 8.00 -0.23
N PRO A 287 35.21 8.42 -0.89
CA PRO A 287 33.88 7.93 -0.59
C PRO A 287 33.76 6.42 -0.86
N THR A 288 32.93 5.73 -0.08
CA THR A 288 32.53 4.33 -0.30
C THR A 288 31.03 4.16 -0.41
N ASN A 289 30.33 5.27 -0.32
CA ASN A 289 28.88 5.33 -0.43
C ASN A 289 28.41 5.28 -1.90
N GLN A 290 29.34 5.30 -2.86
CA GLN A 290 29.04 5.13 -4.29
C GLN A 290 29.42 3.73 -4.76
N SER A 291 28.61 2.75 -4.41
CA SER A 291 28.89 1.34 -4.70
C SER A 291 27.73 0.61 -5.39
N VAL A 292 28.09 -0.40 -6.17
CA VAL A 292 27.17 -1.36 -6.80
C VAL A 292 27.57 -2.76 -6.36
N SER A 293 26.62 -3.67 -6.14
CA SER A 293 26.93 -5.07 -5.84
C SER A 293 26.49 -5.99 -6.96
N GLY A 294 27.33 -6.97 -7.24
CA GLY A 294 27.07 -8.09 -8.13
C GLY A 294 27.30 -7.78 -9.60
N GLY A 295 27.65 -8.83 -10.32
CA GLY A 295 27.76 -8.84 -11.76
C GLY A 295 27.71 -10.27 -12.30
N THR A 296 27.42 -10.39 -13.58
CA THR A 296 27.40 -11.63 -14.33
C THR A 296 28.64 -11.69 -15.20
N LEU A 297 29.46 -12.72 -15.03
CA LEU A 297 30.57 -12.98 -15.94
C LEU A 297 30.05 -13.26 -17.35
N LEU A 298 30.47 -12.46 -18.33
CA LEU A 298 30.08 -12.62 -19.72
C LEU A 298 31.10 -13.46 -20.49
N VAL A 299 32.36 -13.07 -20.40
CA VAL A 299 33.48 -13.75 -21.08
C VAL A 299 34.77 -13.53 -20.30
N GLN A 300 35.64 -14.53 -20.29
CA GLN A 300 37.00 -14.42 -19.80
C GLN A 300 37.94 -15.27 -20.65
N ASN A 301 39.21 -14.87 -20.73
CA ASN A 301 40.22 -15.67 -21.43
C ASN A 301 41.64 -15.38 -20.94
N GLY A 302 42.40 -16.46 -20.68
CA GLY A 302 43.82 -16.36 -20.31
C GLY A 302 44.76 -15.92 -21.44
N GLY A 303 44.34 -15.99 -22.71
CA GLY A 303 45.16 -15.58 -23.87
C GLY A 303 45.49 -14.09 -23.94
N SER A 304 44.75 -13.26 -23.20
CA SER A 304 45.09 -11.86 -22.94
C SER A 304 44.75 -11.46 -21.51
N ASP A 305 44.61 -12.44 -20.61
CA ASP A 305 44.19 -12.29 -19.21
C ASP A 305 43.03 -11.29 -18.98
N PHE A 306 42.02 -11.29 -19.85
CA PHE A 306 40.90 -10.34 -19.74
C PHE A 306 39.63 -11.05 -19.27
N ALA A 307 38.78 -10.31 -18.57
CA ALA A 307 37.42 -10.69 -18.30
C ALA A 307 36.47 -9.52 -18.46
N LEU A 308 35.28 -9.81 -18.98
CA LEU A 308 34.19 -8.87 -19.15
C LEU A 308 32.99 -9.35 -18.33
N ILE A 309 32.48 -8.45 -17.50
CA ILE A 309 31.36 -8.68 -16.59
C ILE A 309 30.27 -7.69 -16.96
N GLN A 310 29.00 -8.05 -16.79
CA GLN A 310 27.89 -7.08 -16.77
C GLN A 310 27.47 -6.87 -15.31
N LEU A 311 27.53 -5.65 -14.80
CA LEU A 311 27.08 -5.38 -13.44
C LEU A 311 25.58 -5.68 -13.30
N SER A 312 25.17 -6.17 -12.14
CA SER A 312 23.76 -6.52 -11.86
C SER A 312 22.85 -5.29 -11.82
N THR A 313 23.42 -4.10 -11.65
CA THR A 313 22.69 -2.84 -11.67
C THR A 313 23.52 -1.78 -12.37
N THR A 314 22.86 -0.97 -13.20
CA THR A 314 23.50 0.21 -13.80
C THR A 314 23.82 1.22 -12.70
N PRO A 315 25.07 1.73 -12.60
CA PRO A 315 25.39 2.79 -11.66
C PRO A 315 24.45 4.00 -11.86
N PRO A 316 23.91 4.59 -10.78
CA PRO A 316 23.01 5.73 -10.90
C PRO A 316 23.69 6.92 -11.58
N ALA A 317 22.91 7.76 -12.27
CA ALA A 317 23.42 8.97 -12.91
C ALA A 317 24.11 9.93 -11.92
N SER A 318 23.72 9.90 -10.63
CA SER A 318 24.34 10.68 -9.55
C SER A 318 25.79 10.29 -9.26
N PHE A 319 26.23 9.09 -9.64
CA PHE A 319 27.65 8.70 -9.55
C PHE A 319 28.47 9.36 -10.67
N ASN A 320 27.83 9.95 -11.68
CA ASN A 320 28.49 10.58 -12.82
C ASN A 320 29.55 9.66 -13.47
N VAL A 321 29.24 8.38 -13.62
CA VAL A 321 30.18 7.40 -14.18
C VAL A 321 30.42 7.63 -15.67
N GLU A 322 31.58 7.19 -16.15
CA GLU A 322 31.92 7.17 -17.57
C GLU A 322 32.08 5.73 -18.05
N TYR A 323 31.66 5.44 -19.28
CA TYR A 323 31.94 4.20 -19.97
C TYR A 323 33.11 4.45 -20.90
N ALA A 324 34.30 3.97 -20.55
CA ALA A 324 35.51 4.28 -21.28
C ALA A 324 35.45 3.77 -22.73
N GLY A 325 36.00 4.58 -23.64
CA GLY A 325 36.22 4.17 -25.03
C GLY A 325 37.30 3.09 -25.13
N TRP A 326 37.47 2.52 -26.31
CA TRP A 326 38.43 1.45 -26.56
C TRP A 326 39.02 1.50 -27.96
N ASP A 327 40.24 0.96 -28.11
CA ASP A 327 40.93 0.77 -29.38
C ASP A 327 41.35 -0.71 -29.53
N ASN A 328 40.74 -1.40 -30.50
CA ASN A 328 41.02 -2.80 -30.84
C ASN A 328 41.91 -2.94 -32.08
N SER A 329 42.43 -1.86 -32.65
CA SER A 329 43.21 -1.89 -33.89
C SER A 329 44.55 -2.64 -33.75
N GLY A 330 45.07 -2.70 -32.51
CA GLY A 330 46.38 -3.27 -32.20
C GLY A 330 47.54 -2.38 -32.59
N ALA A 331 47.29 -1.11 -32.96
CA ALA A 331 48.34 -0.11 -33.16
C ALA A 331 49.11 0.12 -31.86
N THR A 332 50.44 0.25 -31.97
CA THR A 332 51.27 0.59 -30.82
C THR A 332 51.05 2.07 -30.46
N PRO A 333 50.62 2.37 -29.23
CA PRO A 333 50.39 3.75 -28.80
C PRO A 333 51.74 4.47 -28.57
N SER A 334 51.73 5.80 -28.60
CA SER A 334 52.96 6.59 -28.37
C SER A 334 53.32 6.71 -26.89
N SER A 335 52.31 6.63 -26.04
CA SER A 335 52.36 6.71 -24.58
C SER A 335 51.20 5.91 -24.01
N ALA A 336 51.23 5.62 -22.72
CA ALA A 336 50.14 4.93 -22.05
C ALA A 336 49.94 5.44 -20.62
N VAL A 337 48.71 5.35 -20.12
CA VAL A 337 48.35 5.79 -18.76
C VAL A 337 47.53 4.71 -18.07
N GLY A 338 47.90 4.39 -16.83
CA GLY A 338 47.14 3.49 -15.97
C GLY A 338 46.36 4.27 -14.91
N ILE A 339 45.11 3.91 -14.66
CA ILE A 339 44.29 4.45 -13.56
C ILE A 339 43.79 3.27 -12.74
N HIS A 340 44.13 3.20 -11.45
CA HIS A 340 44.01 1.96 -10.68
C HIS A 340 43.83 2.18 -9.17
N HIS A 341 43.52 1.09 -8.44
CA HIS A 341 43.46 1.07 -6.97
C HIS A 341 44.56 0.16 -6.38
N PRO A 342 45.78 0.69 -6.16
CA PRO A 342 46.87 -0.06 -5.56
C PRO A 342 46.60 -0.29 -4.07
N SER A 343 46.77 -1.52 -3.62
CA SER A 343 46.62 -1.97 -2.24
C SER A 343 45.27 -1.56 -1.62
N GLY A 344 44.19 -1.59 -2.41
CA GLY A 344 42.86 -1.15 -1.97
C GLY A 344 42.76 0.33 -1.60
N ASP A 345 43.76 1.15 -1.96
CA ASP A 345 43.82 2.58 -1.66
C ASP A 345 42.90 3.39 -2.59
N VAL A 346 42.77 4.68 -2.28
CA VAL A 346 42.12 5.66 -3.16
C VAL A 346 42.73 5.62 -4.56
N LYS A 347 41.90 5.92 -5.56
CA LYS A 347 42.29 5.87 -6.98
C LYS A 347 43.57 6.65 -7.29
N LYS A 348 44.50 5.98 -7.96
CA LYS A 348 45.80 6.51 -8.39
C LYS A 348 45.95 6.52 -9.90
N ILE A 349 46.96 7.22 -10.38
CA ILE A 349 47.32 7.34 -11.79
C ILE A 349 48.83 7.14 -11.98
N CYS A 350 49.21 6.47 -13.07
CA CYS A 350 50.61 6.24 -13.47
C CYS A 350 50.81 6.48 -14.98
N PHE A 351 52.00 6.93 -15.37
CA PHE A 351 52.29 7.43 -16.72
C PHE A 351 53.48 6.71 -17.34
N GLN A 352 53.28 6.29 -18.58
CA GLN A 352 54.30 5.78 -19.49
C GLN A 352 54.42 6.73 -20.69
N ASP A 353 55.52 7.47 -20.79
CA ASP A 353 55.73 8.48 -21.85
C ASP A 353 56.32 7.89 -23.15
N ASN A 354 56.76 6.63 -23.12
CA ASN A 354 57.28 5.89 -24.26
C ASN A 354 56.28 4.88 -24.80
N ALA A 355 56.47 4.46 -26.05
CA ALA A 355 55.65 3.42 -26.66
C ALA A 355 55.82 2.07 -25.91
N PRO A 356 54.73 1.47 -25.39
CA PRO A 356 54.74 0.10 -24.89
C PRO A 356 55.21 -0.88 -25.97
N THR A 357 55.85 -1.97 -25.56
CA THR A 357 56.25 -3.03 -26.49
C THR A 357 55.28 -4.20 -26.48
N ILE A 358 55.23 -4.99 -27.55
CA ILE A 358 54.40 -6.20 -27.61
C ILE A 358 55.24 -7.38 -27.11
N ASN A 359 54.70 -8.14 -26.17
CA ASN A 359 55.35 -9.32 -25.62
C ASN A 359 54.34 -10.44 -25.33
N ASN A 360 54.83 -11.59 -24.87
CA ASN A 360 54.00 -12.69 -24.38
C ASN A 360 54.47 -13.10 -22.98
N THR A 361 53.55 -13.15 -22.02
CA THR A 361 53.81 -13.49 -20.62
C THR A 361 52.83 -14.57 -20.18
N GLY A 362 53.32 -15.72 -19.73
CA GLY A 362 52.45 -16.79 -19.23
C GLY A 362 51.47 -17.36 -20.28
N GLY A 363 51.73 -17.14 -21.58
CA GLY A 363 50.81 -17.48 -22.67
C GLY A 363 49.83 -16.37 -23.05
N ALA A 364 49.77 -15.27 -22.28
CA ALA A 364 48.98 -14.10 -22.60
C ALA A 364 49.75 -13.12 -23.49
N ASP A 365 49.09 -12.59 -24.53
CA ASP A 365 49.64 -11.51 -25.36
C ASP A 365 49.45 -10.15 -24.66
N VAL A 366 50.55 -9.46 -24.40
CA VAL A 366 50.58 -8.29 -23.51
C VAL A 366 51.26 -7.07 -24.14
N TRP A 367 50.80 -5.89 -23.72
CA TRP A 367 51.59 -4.68 -23.72
C TRP A 367 52.58 -4.74 -22.57
N TRP A 368 53.85 -4.54 -22.87
CA TRP A 368 54.94 -4.55 -21.91
C TRP A 368 55.40 -3.12 -21.64
N ILE A 369 55.30 -2.73 -20.37
CA ILE A 369 55.72 -1.44 -19.83
C ILE A 369 57.04 -1.68 -19.12
N ASP A 370 58.17 -1.32 -19.74
CA ASP A 370 59.51 -1.60 -19.19
C ASP A 370 59.73 -0.92 -17.82
N SER A 371 59.26 0.32 -17.69
CA SER A 371 59.27 1.09 -16.45
C SER A 371 58.34 2.29 -16.57
N TRP A 372 57.63 2.65 -15.50
CA TRP A 372 56.84 3.88 -15.45
C TRP A 372 57.72 5.13 -15.29
N GLU A 373 57.38 6.23 -15.95
CA GLU A 373 58.00 7.54 -15.70
C GLU A 373 57.48 8.15 -14.40
N LEU A 374 56.20 7.92 -14.09
CA LEU A 374 55.54 8.41 -12.88
C LEU A 374 54.53 7.40 -12.33
N GLY A 375 54.52 7.23 -11.01
CA GLY A 375 53.70 6.20 -10.36
C GLY A 375 54.20 4.78 -10.61
N VAL A 376 53.43 3.81 -10.14
CA VAL A 376 53.58 2.36 -10.35
C VAL A 376 52.21 1.70 -10.20
N THR A 377 52.15 0.37 -10.35
CA THR A 377 51.03 -0.43 -9.84
C THR A 377 51.47 -1.29 -8.65
N GLU A 378 50.53 -1.72 -7.82
CA GLU A 378 50.75 -2.57 -6.63
C GLU A 378 49.62 -3.63 -6.51
N PRO A 379 49.65 -4.60 -5.56
CA PRO A 379 48.57 -5.59 -5.42
C PRO A 379 47.17 -4.94 -5.42
N GLY A 380 46.16 -5.56 -6.02
CA GLY A 380 44.82 -4.95 -6.17
C GLY A 380 44.66 -4.02 -7.38
N SER A 381 45.76 -3.57 -8.01
CA SER A 381 45.69 -2.85 -9.29
C SER A 381 45.28 -3.75 -10.47
N SER A 382 45.38 -5.08 -10.30
CA SER A 382 45.04 -6.06 -11.32
C SER A 382 43.68 -5.78 -11.95
N GLY A 383 43.59 -5.88 -13.28
CA GLY A 383 42.38 -5.56 -14.05
C GLY A 383 42.16 -4.08 -14.34
N SER A 384 42.96 -3.16 -13.79
CA SER A 384 42.86 -1.73 -14.12
C SER A 384 43.11 -1.46 -15.61
N PRO A 385 42.41 -0.49 -16.23
CA PRO A 385 42.61 -0.15 -17.63
C PRO A 385 43.98 0.49 -17.90
N LEU A 386 44.52 0.19 -19.09
CA LEU A 386 45.57 0.97 -19.74
C LEU A 386 44.96 1.78 -20.87
N PHE A 387 45.16 3.09 -20.83
CA PHE A 387 44.69 4.03 -21.84
C PHE A 387 45.83 4.42 -22.80
N ASP A 388 45.49 4.65 -24.06
CA ASP A 388 46.40 5.24 -25.06
C ASP A 388 46.42 6.78 -24.98
N GLN A 389 47.23 7.42 -25.84
CA GLN A 389 47.29 8.88 -25.97
C GLN A 389 45.97 9.54 -26.42
N ASN A 390 44.97 8.77 -26.84
CA ASN A 390 43.65 9.24 -27.25
C ASN A 390 42.57 8.92 -26.21
N HIS A 391 42.96 8.58 -24.97
CA HIS A 391 42.04 8.28 -23.87
C HIS A 391 41.17 7.03 -24.08
N ARG A 392 41.64 6.05 -24.85
CA ARG A 392 40.94 4.79 -25.13
C ARG A 392 41.62 3.61 -24.47
N ILE A 393 40.84 2.68 -23.92
CA ILE A 393 41.34 1.43 -23.37
C ILE A 393 42.01 0.61 -24.47
N ILE A 394 43.26 0.22 -24.23
CA ILE A 394 44.06 -0.67 -25.08
C ILE A 394 44.47 -1.97 -24.38
N GLY A 395 44.14 -2.10 -23.09
CA GLY A 395 44.40 -3.30 -22.30
C GLY A 395 44.00 -3.16 -20.85
N GLN A 396 44.21 -4.22 -20.08
CA GLN A 396 43.96 -4.25 -18.64
C GLN A 396 45.13 -4.92 -17.90
N LEU A 397 45.43 -4.48 -16.68
CA LEU A 397 46.62 -4.92 -15.95
C LEU A 397 46.54 -6.42 -15.68
N TYR A 398 47.54 -7.16 -16.15
CA TYR A 398 47.71 -8.56 -15.81
C TYR A 398 48.64 -8.68 -14.60
N GLY A 399 49.81 -8.04 -14.61
CA GLY A 399 50.72 -8.10 -13.46
C GLY A 399 52.04 -7.41 -13.73
N GLY A 400 53.03 -7.67 -12.87
CA GLY A 400 54.37 -7.09 -13.02
C GLY A 400 55.19 -7.05 -11.74
N ALA A 401 56.34 -6.39 -11.83
CA ALA A 401 57.28 -6.20 -10.73
C ALA A 401 57.45 -4.72 -10.32
N ALA A 402 56.77 -3.77 -10.99
CA ALA A 402 56.77 -2.37 -10.61
C ALA A 402 56.31 -2.20 -9.16
N ALA A 403 56.98 -1.39 -8.36
CA ALA A 403 56.58 -1.11 -6.98
C ALA A 403 57.24 0.18 -6.52
N CYS A 404 56.75 0.78 -5.44
CA CYS A 404 57.44 1.88 -4.83
C CYS A 404 58.71 1.42 -4.09
N SER A 405 59.79 2.16 -4.28
CA SER A 405 61.02 2.08 -3.50
C SER A 405 61.18 3.40 -2.73
N GLY A 406 60.42 3.56 -1.66
CA GLY A 406 60.26 4.84 -0.98
C GLY A 406 59.32 5.76 -1.77
N SER A 407 59.76 6.98 -2.04
CA SER A 407 58.98 7.99 -2.79
C SER A 407 59.23 7.97 -4.30
N VAL A 408 59.91 6.95 -4.82
CA VAL A 408 60.19 6.78 -6.25
C VAL A 408 59.79 5.37 -6.69
N ASN A 409 59.56 5.17 -7.98
CA ASN A 409 59.36 3.83 -8.53
C ASN A 409 60.67 3.01 -8.47
N ASN A 410 60.54 1.68 -8.46
CA ASN A 410 61.67 0.74 -8.45
C ASN A 410 62.24 0.45 -9.86
N GLY A 411 61.77 1.16 -10.90
CA GLY A 411 62.18 0.98 -12.30
C GLY A 411 61.91 -0.42 -12.86
N GLN A 412 60.98 -1.17 -12.28
CA GLN A 412 60.59 -2.49 -12.79
C GLN A 412 59.33 -2.40 -13.67
N TYR A 413 59.10 -3.48 -14.41
CA TYR A 413 58.09 -3.55 -15.45
C TYR A 413 56.69 -3.89 -14.94
N ASP A 414 55.68 -3.53 -15.72
CA ASP A 414 54.33 -4.09 -15.68
C ASP A 414 53.92 -4.59 -17.06
N TYR A 415 52.89 -5.43 -17.12
CA TYR A 415 52.34 -5.94 -18.36
C TYR A 415 50.81 -5.99 -18.33
N TYR A 416 50.20 -5.59 -19.44
CA TYR A 416 48.76 -5.43 -19.60
C TYR A 416 48.28 -6.33 -20.73
N GLY A 417 47.23 -7.10 -20.51
CA GLY A 417 46.59 -7.89 -21.57
C GLY A 417 46.16 -7.02 -22.74
N ARG A 418 46.50 -7.40 -23.98
CA ARG A 418 46.19 -6.56 -25.15
C ARG A 418 44.72 -6.63 -25.52
N PHE A 419 44.03 -5.50 -25.50
CA PHE A 419 42.60 -5.44 -25.80
C PHE A 419 42.27 -5.87 -27.23
N ASN A 420 43.14 -5.58 -28.21
CA ASN A 420 42.96 -6.06 -29.58
C ASN A 420 42.98 -7.60 -29.69
N VAL A 421 43.63 -8.29 -28.75
CA VAL A 421 43.63 -9.76 -28.66
C VAL A 421 42.35 -10.21 -27.97
N SER A 422 41.98 -9.57 -26.85
CA SER A 422 40.72 -9.78 -26.13
C SER A 422 39.49 -9.68 -27.05
N TRP A 423 39.54 -8.77 -28.05
CA TRP A 423 38.51 -8.58 -29.07
C TRP A 423 38.15 -9.88 -29.81
N GLY A 424 39.18 -10.61 -30.25
CA GLY A 424 39.04 -11.90 -30.95
C GLY A 424 38.77 -13.09 -30.01
N LEU A 425 38.95 -12.89 -28.70
CA LEU A 425 38.70 -13.89 -27.65
C LEU A 425 37.30 -13.79 -27.04
N GLY A 426 36.42 -12.95 -27.61
CA GLY A 426 34.98 -12.91 -27.30
C GLY A 426 34.47 -11.54 -26.86
N ALA A 427 35.33 -10.57 -26.54
CA ALA A 427 34.88 -9.24 -26.12
C ALA A 427 34.00 -8.54 -27.17
N SER A 428 34.31 -8.75 -28.46
CA SER A 428 33.56 -8.18 -29.59
C SER A 428 32.07 -8.52 -29.61
N GLN A 429 31.67 -9.67 -29.04
CA GLN A 429 30.26 -10.10 -29.00
C GLN A 429 29.38 -9.15 -28.19
N TYR A 430 29.97 -8.46 -27.21
CA TYR A 430 29.28 -7.56 -26.29
C TYR A 430 29.56 -6.09 -26.59
N LEU A 431 30.77 -5.79 -27.08
CA LEU A 431 31.22 -4.40 -27.27
C LEU A 431 30.94 -3.86 -28.69
N ASP A 432 30.67 -4.72 -29.68
CA ASP A 432 30.13 -4.33 -30.99
C ASP A 432 28.81 -5.07 -31.29
N PRO A 433 27.75 -4.88 -30.48
CA PRO A 433 26.49 -5.62 -30.64
C PRO A 433 25.77 -5.26 -31.95
N LEU A 434 26.11 -4.12 -32.55
CA LEU A 434 25.56 -3.67 -33.83
C LEU A 434 26.37 -4.14 -35.03
N ASN A 435 27.47 -4.87 -34.81
CA ASN A 435 28.38 -5.38 -35.84
C ASN A 435 28.81 -4.28 -36.83
N THR A 436 29.16 -3.12 -36.28
CA THR A 436 29.61 -1.93 -37.01
C THR A 436 30.99 -2.12 -37.64
N GLY A 437 31.83 -2.98 -37.05
CA GLY A 437 33.19 -3.25 -37.50
C GLY A 437 34.17 -2.09 -37.25
N VAL A 438 33.82 -1.12 -36.38
CA VAL A 438 34.74 -0.05 -35.99
C VAL A 438 35.89 -0.60 -35.14
N SER A 439 37.09 -0.08 -35.37
CA SER A 439 38.27 -0.49 -34.60
C SER A 439 38.53 0.38 -33.38
N VAL A 440 37.85 1.53 -33.29
CA VAL A 440 37.96 2.49 -32.19
C VAL A 440 36.59 3.04 -31.85
N LEU A 441 36.37 3.31 -30.56
CA LEU A 441 35.18 3.96 -30.04
C LEU A 441 35.59 4.89 -28.89
N ASP A 442 35.01 6.09 -28.85
CA ASP A 442 35.22 7.04 -27.74
C ASP A 442 34.30 6.73 -26.56
N SER A 443 34.51 7.40 -25.43
CA SER A 443 33.75 7.12 -24.21
C SER A 443 32.28 7.55 -24.32
N TYR A 444 31.43 6.99 -23.47
CA TYR A 444 30.03 7.39 -23.34
C TYR A 444 29.74 7.76 -21.88
N PRO A 445 29.01 8.84 -21.60
CA PRO A 445 28.29 9.71 -22.53
C PRO A 445 29.09 10.90 -23.09
N THR A 446 30.35 11.10 -22.68
CA THR A 446 31.07 12.36 -22.98
C THR A 446 31.88 12.37 -24.27
N ASN A 447 32.06 11.24 -24.96
CA ASN A 447 32.98 11.08 -26.09
C ASN A 447 34.43 11.49 -25.76
N ALA A 448 34.84 11.32 -24.50
CA ALA A 448 36.14 11.69 -23.96
C ALA A 448 36.49 13.18 -24.18
N VAL A 449 35.49 14.05 -24.32
CA VAL A 449 35.71 15.50 -24.45
C VAL A 449 36.08 16.06 -23.07
N PRO A 450 37.29 16.63 -22.86
CA PRO A 450 37.68 17.18 -21.57
C PRO A 450 36.72 18.30 -21.15
N GLY A 451 36.13 18.16 -19.96
CA GLY A 451 35.14 19.10 -19.43
C GLY A 451 33.72 18.91 -19.99
N ALA A 452 33.40 17.80 -20.64
CA ALA A 452 32.02 17.47 -20.96
C ALA A 452 31.28 16.92 -19.71
N GLY A 453 30.13 17.51 -19.39
CA GLY A 453 29.31 17.15 -18.23
C GLY A 453 27.99 17.93 -18.22
N CYS A 454 27.09 17.63 -17.27
CA CYS A 454 25.86 18.40 -17.17
C CYS A 454 26.14 19.85 -16.71
N MET A 455 25.80 20.83 -17.54
CA MET A 455 26.03 22.25 -17.25
C MET A 455 24.80 22.96 -16.62
N ASP A 456 23.68 22.27 -16.45
CA ASP A 456 22.46 22.83 -15.85
C ASP A 456 22.57 22.84 -14.32
N PRO A 457 22.66 24.01 -13.65
CA PRO A 457 22.78 24.10 -12.19
C PRO A 457 21.51 23.67 -11.44
N THR A 458 20.40 23.40 -12.15
CA THR A 458 19.18 22.84 -11.57
C THR A 458 19.11 21.32 -11.65
N ALA A 459 19.94 20.70 -12.48
CA ALA A 459 20.02 19.25 -12.61
C ALA A 459 20.67 18.62 -11.36
N CYS A 460 20.21 17.44 -11.01
CA CYS A 460 20.69 16.73 -9.82
C CYS A 460 22.07 16.10 -10.01
N ASN A 461 22.52 15.92 -11.26
CA ASN A 461 23.88 15.50 -11.63
C ASN A 461 24.71 16.66 -12.22
N TYR A 462 24.42 17.91 -11.83
CA TYR A 462 25.18 19.08 -12.25
C TYR A 462 26.67 18.92 -11.98
N ASP A 463 27.49 19.14 -13.01
CA ASP A 463 28.95 19.15 -12.92
C ASP A 463 29.45 20.61 -12.99
N PRO A 464 29.87 21.21 -11.86
CA PRO A 464 30.36 22.59 -11.83
C PRO A 464 31.70 22.77 -12.56
N THR A 465 32.36 21.69 -12.94
CA THR A 465 33.63 21.70 -13.68
C THR A 465 33.44 21.53 -15.19
N ALA A 466 32.21 21.26 -15.65
CA ALA A 466 31.91 21.09 -17.06
C ALA A 466 32.07 22.42 -17.84
N THR A 467 32.81 22.34 -18.95
CA THR A 467 33.01 23.39 -19.95
C THR A 467 32.15 23.18 -21.20
N THR A 468 31.60 21.97 -21.39
CA THR A 468 30.74 21.60 -22.52
C THR A 468 29.56 20.76 -22.04
N ASP A 469 28.33 21.11 -22.44
CA ASP A 469 27.14 20.33 -22.09
C ASP A 469 27.07 19.07 -22.97
N ASN A 470 26.99 17.91 -22.33
CA ASN A 470 26.90 16.61 -22.99
C ASN A 470 25.47 16.05 -23.06
N GLY A 471 24.47 16.82 -22.64
CA GLY A 471 23.07 16.40 -22.68
C GLY A 471 22.68 15.35 -21.64
N THR A 472 23.54 15.10 -20.65
CA THR A 472 23.31 14.11 -19.58
C THR A 472 22.56 14.65 -18.37
N CYS A 473 22.12 15.91 -18.42
CA CYS A 473 21.42 16.53 -17.31
C CYS A 473 20.15 15.76 -16.96
N VAL A 474 20.11 15.23 -15.74
CA VAL A 474 18.93 14.58 -15.16
C VAL A 474 18.35 15.44 -14.05
N GLN A 475 17.03 15.34 -13.91
CA GLN A 475 16.28 16.02 -12.86
C GLN A 475 15.96 15.01 -11.75
N ASN A 476 15.68 15.51 -10.56
CA ASN A 476 15.05 14.67 -9.55
C ASN A 476 13.67 14.22 -10.05
N ASP A 477 13.32 12.97 -9.80
CA ASP A 477 11.97 12.47 -10.01
C ASP A 477 11.00 13.04 -8.94
N VAL A 478 9.74 12.60 -9.00
CA VAL A 478 8.70 13.01 -8.04
C VAL A 478 8.99 12.59 -6.59
N CYS A 479 9.89 11.61 -6.39
CA CYS A 479 10.34 11.14 -5.09
C CYS A 479 11.61 11.85 -4.60
N GLY A 480 12.16 12.79 -5.36
CA GLY A 480 13.42 13.45 -5.02
C GLY A 480 14.68 12.64 -5.36
N ILE A 481 14.55 11.53 -6.08
CA ILE A 481 15.66 10.69 -6.51
C ILE A 481 16.19 11.17 -7.86
N CYS A 482 17.49 11.41 -7.94
CA CYS A 482 18.14 11.91 -9.15
C CYS A 482 18.06 10.90 -10.30
N GLY A 483 17.35 11.23 -11.38
CA GLY A 483 17.12 10.31 -12.50
C GLY A 483 16.27 9.09 -12.14
N GLY A 484 15.49 9.16 -11.05
CA GLY A 484 14.61 8.08 -10.62
C GLY A 484 13.37 7.92 -11.53
N ASP A 485 12.62 6.84 -11.30
CA ASP A 485 11.42 6.46 -12.06
C ASP A 485 10.11 6.80 -11.32
N GLY A 486 10.18 7.46 -10.16
CA GLY A 486 9.02 7.84 -9.35
C GLY A 486 8.45 6.72 -8.46
N SER A 487 9.12 5.57 -8.37
CA SER A 487 8.58 4.41 -7.64
C SER A 487 9.01 4.30 -6.18
N SER A 488 10.04 5.02 -5.73
CA SER A 488 10.57 4.97 -4.36
C SER A 488 9.70 5.68 -3.32
N CYS A 489 8.59 6.27 -3.75
CA CYS A 489 7.60 6.96 -2.92
C CYS A 489 6.19 6.52 -3.33
N SER A 490 6.09 5.30 -3.84
CA SER A 490 4.85 4.69 -4.31
C SER A 490 4.19 3.88 -3.20
N GLY A 491 2.88 4.08 -3.01
CA GLY A 491 2.05 3.39 -2.01
C GLY A 491 0.63 3.96 -2.04
N CYS A 492 -0.25 3.52 -1.13
CA CYS A 492 -1.62 4.05 -1.14
C CYS A 492 -1.65 5.53 -0.67
N THR A 493 -1.98 6.45 -1.58
CA THR A 493 -2.01 7.89 -1.27
C THR A 493 -3.38 8.41 -0.82
N ASP A 494 -4.40 7.56 -0.72
CA ASP A 494 -5.77 7.96 -0.36
C ASP A 494 -5.99 7.88 1.18
N PRO A 495 -6.14 9.01 1.88
CA PRO A 495 -6.35 9.04 3.34
C PRO A 495 -7.68 8.41 3.79
N SER A 496 -8.60 8.14 2.87
CA SER A 496 -9.87 7.45 3.14
C SER A 496 -9.79 5.93 2.97
N SER A 497 -8.68 5.43 2.41
CA SER A 497 -8.40 3.99 2.33
C SER A 497 -7.78 3.52 3.63
N CYS A 498 -8.14 2.31 4.06
CA CYS A 498 -7.69 1.78 5.35
C CYS A 498 -6.21 1.37 5.38
N ASN A 499 -5.57 1.22 4.21
CA ASN A 499 -4.14 0.96 4.04
C ASN A 499 -3.37 2.21 3.56
N TYR A 500 -3.88 3.41 3.86
CA TYR A 500 -3.22 4.68 3.54
C TYR A 500 -1.79 4.74 4.05
N ASP A 501 -0.86 5.09 3.15
CA ASP A 501 0.53 5.38 3.44
C ASP A 501 0.76 6.90 3.36
N ALA A 502 1.04 7.51 4.51
CA ALA A 502 1.29 8.94 4.61
C ALA A 502 2.62 9.39 4.02
N THR A 503 3.53 8.47 3.71
CA THR A 503 4.84 8.72 3.11
C THR A 503 4.82 8.60 1.59
N ALA A 504 3.80 7.94 1.03
CA ALA A 504 3.61 7.82 -0.40
C ALA A 504 3.20 9.17 -1.02
N THR A 505 3.86 9.54 -2.11
CA THR A 505 3.49 10.69 -2.95
C THR A 505 3.02 10.28 -4.34
N VAL A 506 3.23 9.01 -4.70
CA VAL A 506 2.75 8.38 -5.93
C VAL A 506 1.81 7.23 -5.56
N ASP A 507 0.63 7.19 -6.18
CA ASP A 507 -0.30 6.06 -6.01
C ASP A 507 0.14 4.89 -6.88
N ASP A 508 0.37 3.73 -6.27
CA ASP A 508 0.68 2.47 -6.97
C ASP A 508 -0.57 1.62 -7.26
N GLY A 509 -1.75 2.09 -6.87
CA GLY A 509 -3.01 1.38 -7.01
C GLY A 509 -3.26 0.35 -5.91
N SER A 510 -2.48 0.36 -4.82
CA SER A 510 -2.67 -0.51 -3.66
C SER A 510 -3.84 -0.09 -2.76
N CYS A 511 -4.44 1.09 -2.97
CA CYS A 511 -5.51 1.61 -2.10
C CYS A 511 -6.75 0.71 -2.00
N ILE A 512 -7.10 0.33 -0.77
CA ILE A 512 -8.29 -0.47 -0.45
C ILE A 512 -9.41 0.46 0.03
N GLY A 513 -10.31 0.81 -0.91
CA GLY A 513 -11.52 1.56 -0.59
C GLY A 513 -12.57 0.70 0.13
N ASN A 514 -13.17 1.21 1.20
CA ASN A 514 -14.18 0.52 2.04
C ASN A 514 -13.69 -0.82 2.65
N GLY A 515 -12.41 -0.91 3.01
CA GLY A 515 -11.89 -2.11 3.63
C GLY A 515 -12.49 -2.38 5.02
N ILE A 516 -12.54 -3.66 5.38
CA ILE A 516 -13.11 -4.19 6.62
C ILE A 516 -11.94 -4.59 7.52
N GLU A 517 -11.95 -4.11 8.76
CA GLU A 517 -10.96 -4.54 9.74
C GLU A 517 -11.31 -5.94 10.27
N ILE A 518 -10.35 -6.85 10.18
CA ILE A 518 -10.38 -8.15 10.85
C ILE A 518 -9.34 -8.16 11.96
N THR A 519 -9.63 -8.89 13.02
CA THR A 519 -8.76 -9.08 14.19
C THR A 519 -8.55 -10.57 14.40
N PHE A 520 -7.31 -11.04 14.24
CA PHE A 520 -6.91 -12.38 14.67
C PHE A 520 -6.35 -12.30 16.09
N THR A 521 -6.79 -13.18 16.96
CA THR A 521 -6.29 -13.32 18.33
C THR A 521 -5.88 -14.76 18.56
N ILE A 522 -4.71 -14.99 19.15
CA ILE A 522 -4.24 -16.32 19.55
C ILE A 522 -3.72 -16.28 20.98
N LEU A 523 -4.20 -17.19 21.82
CA LEU A 523 -3.58 -17.56 23.07
C LEU A 523 -2.65 -18.74 22.78
N THR A 524 -1.35 -18.55 23.02
CA THR A 524 -0.38 -19.64 22.88
C THR A 524 -0.53 -20.66 24.01
N ASP A 525 -0.06 -21.88 23.75
CA ASP A 525 0.03 -22.95 24.73
C ASP A 525 1.38 -22.87 25.50
N ASN A 526 1.90 -23.96 26.08
CA ASN A 526 3.21 -23.88 26.75
C ASN A 526 4.40 -23.98 25.77
N TYR A 527 4.16 -24.28 24.50
CA TYR A 527 5.16 -24.44 23.45
C TYR A 527 4.85 -23.48 22.29
N PRO A 528 4.94 -22.15 22.51
CA PRO A 528 4.58 -21.15 21.51
C PRO A 528 5.48 -21.15 20.25
N GLY A 529 6.69 -21.72 20.33
CA GLY A 529 7.72 -21.65 19.28
C GLY A 529 7.48 -22.54 18.07
N GLU A 530 6.47 -23.40 18.13
CA GLU A 530 6.06 -24.32 17.06
C GLU A 530 4.78 -23.87 16.36
N THR A 531 4.09 -22.86 16.91
CA THR A 531 2.82 -22.36 16.39
C THR A 531 3.02 -21.22 15.40
N THR A 532 2.56 -21.39 14.16
CA THR A 532 2.45 -20.30 13.17
C THR A 532 1.03 -20.22 12.62
N TRP A 533 0.65 -19.12 11.99
CA TRP A 533 -0.63 -19.02 11.31
C TRP A 533 -0.58 -18.03 10.14
N SER A 534 -1.52 -18.16 9.21
CA SER A 534 -1.77 -17.23 8.11
C SER A 534 -3.26 -17.07 7.86
N ILE A 535 -3.68 -15.90 7.38
CA ILE A 535 -4.99 -15.65 6.79
C ILE A 535 -4.75 -15.38 5.30
N ASN A 536 -5.43 -16.12 4.44
CA ASN A 536 -5.25 -16.06 2.99
C ASN A 536 -6.56 -15.67 2.30
N ASP A 537 -6.50 -14.96 1.17
CA ASP A 537 -7.68 -14.71 0.33
C ASP A 537 -8.03 -15.92 -0.55
N ALA A 538 -9.13 -15.82 -1.31
CA ALA A 538 -9.59 -16.88 -2.21
C ALA A 538 -8.63 -17.17 -3.39
N ALA A 539 -7.68 -16.29 -3.70
CA ALA A 539 -6.63 -16.51 -4.70
C ALA A 539 -5.39 -17.18 -4.09
N GLY A 540 -5.37 -17.39 -2.77
CA GLY A 540 -4.26 -17.95 -2.01
C GLY A 540 -3.25 -16.91 -1.51
N ALA A 541 -3.49 -15.62 -1.73
CA ALA A 541 -2.60 -14.55 -1.26
C ALA A 541 -2.70 -14.42 0.26
N VAL A 542 -1.56 -14.41 0.95
CA VAL A 542 -1.51 -14.19 2.41
C VAL A 542 -1.81 -12.72 2.69
N ILE A 543 -2.75 -12.48 3.59
CA ILE A 543 -3.22 -11.17 4.06
C ILE A 543 -2.57 -10.77 5.37
N MET A 544 -2.42 -11.73 6.29
CA MET A 544 -1.74 -11.54 7.58
C MET A 544 -1.25 -12.89 8.08
N SER A 545 -0.15 -12.92 8.82
CA SER A 545 0.42 -14.14 9.39
C SER A 545 1.13 -13.85 10.70
N GLY A 546 1.43 -14.88 11.50
CA GLY A 546 2.14 -14.70 12.76
C GLY A 546 2.72 -16.00 13.31
N GLY A 547 3.51 -15.86 14.38
CA GLY A 547 4.34 -16.92 14.94
C GLY A 547 5.62 -17.15 14.12
N PRO A 548 6.55 -18.01 14.60
CA PRO A 548 6.54 -18.67 15.90
C PRO A 548 6.66 -17.69 17.07
N TYR A 549 6.07 -18.04 18.20
CA TYR A 549 5.98 -17.16 19.37
C TYR A 549 6.95 -17.60 20.49
N SER A 550 7.34 -16.67 21.37
CA SER A 550 8.26 -16.97 22.49
C SER A 550 7.58 -16.97 23.86
N GLY A 551 6.40 -16.34 24.00
CA GLY A 551 5.65 -16.28 25.25
C GLY A 551 4.68 -17.46 25.39
N SER A 552 4.84 -18.27 26.44
CA SER A 552 3.90 -19.34 26.79
C SER A 552 2.63 -18.76 27.43
N ALA A 553 1.45 -19.35 27.18
CA ALA A 553 0.18 -18.90 27.74
C ALA A 553 -0.07 -17.38 27.56
N THR A 554 0.34 -16.85 26.41
CA THR A 554 0.34 -15.42 26.10
C THR A 554 -0.62 -15.14 24.95
N THR A 555 -1.46 -14.12 25.11
CA THR A 555 -2.37 -13.68 24.05
C THR A 555 -1.69 -12.69 23.13
N TYR A 556 -1.72 -12.97 21.84
CA TYR A 556 -1.30 -12.09 20.76
C TYR A 556 -2.53 -11.70 19.93
N THR A 557 -2.60 -10.44 19.54
CA THR A 557 -3.67 -9.93 18.67
C THR A 557 -3.04 -9.19 17.50
N GLN A 558 -3.54 -9.45 16.29
CA GLN A 558 -3.17 -8.78 15.05
C GLN A 558 -4.43 -8.29 14.34
N THR A 559 -4.34 -7.14 13.67
CA THR A 559 -5.42 -6.61 12.85
C THR A 559 -4.96 -6.42 11.41
N ALA A 560 -5.84 -6.63 10.44
CA ALA A 560 -5.59 -6.33 9.04
C ALA A 560 -6.83 -5.73 8.39
N CYS A 561 -6.61 -4.92 7.36
CA CYS A 561 -7.70 -4.41 6.55
C CYS A 561 -7.86 -5.26 5.28
N VAL A 562 -9.08 -5.72 5.02
CA VAL A 562 -9.38 -6.62 3.92
C VAL A 562 -10.56 -6.14 3.09
N ALA A 563 -10.59 -6.47 1.81
CA ALA A 563 -11.79 -6.28 1.00
C ALA A 563 -12.93 -7.18 1.49
N ALA A 564 -14.18 -6.85 1.13
CA ALA A 564 -15.28 -7.78 1.34
C ALA A 564 -15.02 -9.08 0.54
N GLY A 565 -15.06 -10.23 1.21
CA GLY A 565 -14.62 -11.48 0.63
C GLY A 565 -14.55 -12.61 1.65
N CYS A 566 -14.17 -13.79 1.17
CA CYS A 566 -13.91 -14.95 2.01
C CYS A 566 -12.41 -15.24 2.05
N TYR A 567 -11.98 -15.68 3.22
CA TYR A 567 -10.60 -15.87 3.61
C TYR A 567 -10.44 -17.21 4.33
N ASP A 568 -9.24 -17.77 4.29
CA ASP A 568 -8.88 -18.98 5.00
C ASP A 568 -7.88 -18.65 6.10
N VAL A 569 -8.21 -18.94 7.35
CA VAL A 569 -7.24 -18.93 8.44
C VAL A 569 -6.62 -20.31 8.58
N THR A 570 -5.31 -20.40 8.46
CA THR A 570 -4.52 -21.63 8.65
C THR A 570 -3.63 -21.46 9.87
N VAL A 571 -3.69 -22.38 10.82
CA VAL A 571 -2.81 -22.45 11.98
C VAL A 571 -2.01 -23.74 11.91
N ASN A 572 -0.70 -23.66 12.04
CA ASN A 572 0.23 -24.78 11.99
C ASN A 572 0.89 -24.96 13.35
N ASP A 573 1.10 -26.21 13.72
CA ASP A 573 1.95 -26.64 14.82
C ASP A 573 2.97 -27.67 14.30
N SER A 574 4.25 -27.34 14.38
CA SER A 574 5.33 -28.15 13.82
C SER A 574 5.56 -29.48 14.55
N TRP A 575 5.17 -29.62 15.82
CA TRP A 575 5.29 -30.88 16.58
C TRP A 575 4.10 -31.81 16.39
N GLY A 576 2.93 -31.26 16.04
CA GLY A 576 1.76 -32.00 15.62
C GLY A 576 0.84 -32.45 16.75
N ASP A 577 0.94 -31.82 17.91
CA ASP A 577 0.03 -32.01 19.05
C ASP A 577 -0.97 -30.86 19.24
N GLY A 578 -0.85 -29.81 18.42
CA GLY A 578 -1.73 -28.65 18.39
C GLY A 578 -1.59 -27.76 19.61
N ILE A 579 -2.31 -26.64 19.61
CA ILE A 579 -2.19 -25.64 20.68
C ILE A 579 -3.08 -25.95 21.91
N CYS A 580 -3.87 -27.03 21.90
CA CYS A 580 -4.70 -27.44 23.03
C CYS A 580 -4.86 -28.97 23.10
N CYS A 581 -4.91 -29.63 24.26
CA CYS A 581 -4.97 -29.10 25.63
C CYS A 581 -4.06 -29.84 26.63
N ALA A 582 -3.32 -30.85 26.15
CA ALA A 582 -2.49 -31.70 27.00
C ALA A 582 -1.21 -30.99 27.47
N TYR A 583 -0.73 -30.04 26.67
CA TYR A 583 0.53 -29.34 26.88
C TYR A 583 0.37 -27.82 27.02
N GLY A 584 -0.85 -27.32 27.24
CA GLY A 584 -1.18 -25.91 27.42
C GLY A 584 -2.61 -25.65 26.95
N THR A 585 -3.23 -24.55 27.36
CA THR A 585 -4.57 -24.16 26.90
C THR A 585 -4.47 -23.01 25.92
N GLY A 586 -3.99 -23.30 24.71
CA GLY A 586 -4.00 -22.35 23.60
C GLY A 586 -5.30 -22.40 22.81
N GLU A 587 -5.63 -21.30 22.14
CA GLU A 587 -6.81 -21.16 21.27
C GLU A 587 -6.59 -19.97 20.32
N TYR A 588 -7.26 -19.94 19.19
CA TYR A 588 -7.28 -18.77 18.31
C TYR A 588 -8.70 -18.37 17.93
N SER A 589 -8.86 -17.11 17.51
CA SER A 589 -10.11 -16.58 17.00
C SER A 589 -9.86 -15.51 15.92
N VAL A 590 -10.73 -15.45 14.93
CA VAL A 590 -10.85 -14.31 14.01
C VAL A 590 -12.13 -13.56 14.34
N SER A 591 -12.08 -12.23 14.41
CA SER A 591 -13.24 -11.38 14.63
C SER A 591 -13.24 -10.18 13.68
N SER A 592 -14.40 -9.58 13.47
CA SER A 592 -14.54 -8.30 12.76
C SER A 592 -15.67 -7.52 13.42
N LEU A 593 -15.49 -6.20 13.61
CA LEU A 593 -16.47 -5.32 14.28
C LEU A 593 -16.93 -5.85 15.66
N GLY A 594 -16.04 -6.56 16.37
CA GLY A 594 -16.35 -7.17 17.68
C GLY A 594 -17.15 -8.48 17.63
N VAL A 595 -17.50 -8.99 16.45
CA VAL A 595 -18.14 -10.30 16.24
C VAL A 595 -17.07 -11.35 15.93
N THR A 596 -17.03 -12.43 16.70
CA THR A 596 -16.14 -13.57 16.42
C THR A 596 -16.67 -14.38 15.24
N LEU A 597 -15.87 -14.47 14.17
CA LEU A 597 -16.19 -15.17 12.93
C LEU A 597 -15.78 -16.64 12.98
N VAL A 598 -14.59 -16.92 13.53
CA VAL A 598 -14.01 -18.27 13.66
C VAL A 598 -13.29 -18.40 14.99
N THR A 599 -13.28 -19.61 15.54
CA THR A 599 -12.43 -20.02 16.68
C THR A 599 -11.85 -21.41 16.42
N GLY A 600 -10.69 -21.72 16.97
CA GLY A 600 -10.05 -23.03 16.85
C GLY A 600 -8.91 -23.24 17.85
N GLY A 601 -8.23 -24.38 17.74
CA GLY A 601 -7.11 -24.70 18.65
C GLY A 601 -6.92 -26.19 18.98
N GLN A 602 -7.87 -27.06 18.62
CA GLN A 602 -7.73 -28.52 18.77
C GLN A 602 -7.46 -29.17 17.41
N PHE A 603 -6.19 -29.31 17.07
CA PHE A 603 -5.73 -29.95 15.84
C PHE A 603 -4.43 -30.73 16.10
N ASN A 604 -3.94 -31.45 15.10
CA ASN A 604 -2.60 -32.06 15.17
C ASN A 604 -1.58 -31.04 14.65
N SER A 605 -1.12 -31.16 13.40
CA SER A 605 -0.11 -30.25 12.85
C SER A 605 -0.67 -29.03 12.10
N ILE A 606 -1.92 -29.07 11.64
CA ILE A 606 -2.51 -27.99 10.85
C ILE A 606 -4.04 -27.95 11.02
N GLU A 607 -4.61 -26.76 11.09
CA GLU A 607 -6.03 -26.48 11.00
C GLU A 607 -6.23 -25.34 9.99
N THR A 608 -7.10 -25.53 8.99
CA THR A 608 -7.52 -24.48 8.07
C THR A 608 -9.03 -24.31 8.14
N THR A 609 -9.48 -23.09 8.42
CA THR A 609 -10.89 -22.75 8.57
C THR A 609 -11.23 -21.54 7.72
N ASN A 610 -12.31 -21.64 6.95
CA ASN A 610 -12.79 -20.54 6.11
C ASN A 610 -13.67 -19.58 6.92
N PHE A 611 -13.56 -18.27 6.66
CA PHE A 611 -14.47 -17.24 7.16
C PHE A 611 -14.72 -16.19 6.08
N CYS A 612 -15.84 -15.46 6.18
CA CYS A 612 -16.14 -14.37 5.25
C CYS A 612 -16.41 -13.09 6.01
N VAL A 613 -16.03 -11.98 5.40
CA VAL A 613 -16.36 -10.62 5.85
C VAL A 613 -17.13 -9.90 4.76
N SER A 614 -18.29 -9.38 5.12
CA SER A 614 -19.11 -8.54 4.25
C SER A 614 -19.18 -7.14 4.85
N GLY A 615 -18.95 -6.11 4.06
CA GLY A 615 -18.88 -4.70 4.51
C GLY A 615 -20.21 -4.09 4.95
N GLY A 616 -21.19 -4.93 5.32
CA GLY A 616 -22.43 -4.49 5.95
C GLY A 616 -22.33 -4.76 7.44
N VAL A 617 -22.55 -3.73 8.26
CA VAL A 617 -22.91 -3.92 9.66
C VAL A 617 -24.09 -4.88 9.69
N ASP A 618 -24.01 -6.01 10.40
CA ASP A 618 -25.19 -6.81 10.69
C ASP A 618 -26.17 -5.90 11.44
N VAL A 619 -27.25 -5.51 10.79
CA VAL A 619 -28.36 -4.79 11.40
C VAL A 619 -29.33 -5.88 11.85
N PRO A 620 -29.37 -6.23 13.14
CA PRO A 620 -30.28 -7.27 13.62
C PRO A 620 -31.69 -6.70 13.63
N GLY A 621 -32.64 -7.42 13.04
CA GLY A 621 -34.04 -7.03 13.04
C GLY A 621 -34.91 -7.99 12.24
N CYS A 622 -36.22 -7.82 12.31
CA CYS A 622 -37.14 -8.72 11.62
C CYS A 622 -37.07 -8.54 10.10
N MET A 623 -36.56 -9.56 9.39
CA MET A 623 -36.45 -9.56 7.93
C MET A 623 -37.73 -10.03 7.20
N ASN A 624 -38.75 -10.48 7.93
CA ASN A 624 -40.00 -10.95 7.32
C ASN A 624 -40.94 -9.78 7.03
N SER A 625 -41.14 -9.46 5.76
CA SER A 625 -42.01 -8.37 5.29
C SER A 625 -43.49 -8.52 5.65
N THR A 626 -43.91 -9.67 6.20
CA THR A 626 -45.27 -9.90 6.70
C THR A 626 -45.42 -9.72 8.22
N ALA A 627 -44.32 -9.45 8.93
CA ALA A 627 -44.34 -9.17 10.36
C ALA A 627 -44.65 -7.69 10.64
N CYS A 628 -45.22 -7.41 11.81
CA CYS A 628 -45.60 -6.06 12.23
C CYS A 628 -44.41 -5.14 12.51
N ASN A 629 -43.28 -5.71 12.92
CA ASN A 629 -42.02 -5.01 13.19
C ASN A 629 -40.96 -5.24 12.10
N TYR A 630 -41.39 -5.50 10.84
CA TYR A 630 -40.47 -5.63 9.72
C TYR A 630 -39.54 -4.42 9.60
N ASP A 631 -38.23 -4.69 9.56
CA ASP A 631 -37.19 -3.70 9.36
C ASP A 631 -36.54 -3.89 7.98
N ALA A 632 -36.78 -2.94 7.08
CA ALA A 632 -36.23 -2.97 5.72
C ALA A 632 -34.71 -2.75 5.66
N THR A 633 -34.09 -2.37 6.78
CA THR A 633 -32.64 -2.20 6.91
C THR A 633 -31.94 -3.40 7.54
N ALA A 634 -32.70 -4.37 8.06
CA ALA A 634 -32.15 -5.56 8.69
C ALA A 634 -31.43 -6.46 7.66
N THR A 635 -30.22 -6.89 8.00
CA THR A 635 -29.39 -7.80 7.20
C THR A 635 -29.26 -9.19 7.84
N VAL A 636 -29.63 -9.32 9.13
CA VAL A 636 -29.67 -10.58 9.87
C VAL A 636 -30.97 -10.67 10.69
N ASP A 637 -31.67 -11.80 10.59
CA ASP A 637 -32.89 -12.08 11.38
C ASP A 637 -32.50 -12.44 12.82
N ASP A 638 -32.91 -11.61 13.77
CA ASP A 638 -32.63 -11.77 15.20
C ASP A 638 -33.75 -12.52 15.95
N GLY A 639 -34.76 -13.02 15.22
CA GLY A 639 -35.92 -13.70 15.79
C GLY A 639 -36.91 -12.75 16.46
N SER A 640 -36.77 -11.42 16.27
CA SER A 640 -37.69 -10.42 16.85
C SER A 640 -39.02 -10.31 16.11
N CYS A 641 -39.24 -11.01 15.00
CA CYS A 641 -40.47 -10.91 14.21
C CYS A 641 -41.73 -11.18 15.06
N GLU A 642 -42.57 -10.16 15.19
CA GLU A 642 -43.89 -10.27 15.81
C GLU A 642 -45.02 -10.05 14.79
N TYR A 643 -46.15 -10.73 15.00
CA TYR A 643 -47.26 -10.75 14.05
C TYR A 643 -48.57 -10.26 14.66
N THR A 644 -48.55 -9.79 15.90
CA THR A 644 -49.77 -9.54 16.68
C THR A 644 -50.09 -8.06 16.91
N SER A 645 -49.09 -7.17 16.90
CA SER A 645 -49.31 -5.74 17.22
C SER A 645 -50.02 -4.95 16.13
N CYS A 646 -50.00 -5.44 14.89
CA CYS A 646 -50.69 -4.89 13.72
C CYS A 646 -51.83 -5.80 13.22
N ALA A 647 -52.21 -6.79 14.03
CA ALA A 647 -53.27 -7.74 13.73
C ALA A 647 -54.62 -7.19 14.22
N GLY A 648 -55.63 -7.22 13.36
CA GLY A 648 -56.98 -6.74 13.64
C GLY A 648 -57.86 -6.83 12.40
N CYS A 649 -59.10 -6.36 12.48
CA CYS A 649 -59.98 -6.43 11.33
C CYS A 649 -59.55 -5.45 10.22
N THR A 650 -59.07 -5.97 9.09
CA THR A 650 -58.59 -5.18 7.95
C THR A 650 -59.68 -4.85 6.91
N SER A 651 -60.91 -5.36 7.09
CA SER A 651 -62.03 -5.17 6.16
C SER A 651 -62.75 -3.85 6.43
N PRO A 652 -62.70 -2.84 5.53
CA PRO A 652 -63.37 -1.56 5.72
C PRO A 652 -64.91 -1.67 5.80
N SER A 653 -65.46 -2.81 5.37
CA SER A 653 -66.89 -3.12 5.44
C SER A 653 -67.33 -3.74 6.76
N ALA A 654 -66.42 -4.05 7.68
CA ALA A 654 -66.74 -4.62 8.99
C ALA A 654 -67.03 -3.54 10.03
N CYS A 655 -67.87 -3.85 11.01
CA CYS A 655 -68.26 -2.95 12.08
C CYS A 655 -67.11 -2.63 13.04
N ASN A 656 -66.16 -3.54 13.20
CA ASN A 656 -64.96 -3.37 14.02
C ASN A 656 -63.69 -3.17 13.19
N TYR A 657 -63.83 -2.60 11.98
CA TYR A 657 -62.69 -2.25 11.13
C TYR A 657 -61.66 -1.42 11.90
N ASP A 658 -60.42 -1.88 11.88
CA ASP A 658 -59.28 -1.18 12.45
C ASP A 658 -58.38 -0.66 11.31
N ALA A 659 -58.39 0.65 11.11
CA ALA A 659 -57.59 1.30 10.07
C ALA A 659 -56.07 1.22 10.32
N THR A 660 -55.63 0.78 11.50
CA THR A 660 -54.22 0.57 11.84
C THR A 660 -53.76 -0.88 11.67
N ALA A 661 -54.69 -1.82 11.50
CA ALA A 661 -54.37 -3.22 11.24
C ALA A 661 -53.86 -3.41 9.80
N THR A 662 -52.76 -4.15 9.66
CA THR A 662 -52.20 -4.55 8.36
C THR A 662 -52.28 -6.06 8.13
N VAL A 663 -52.60 -6.82 9.18
CA VAL A 663 -52.79 -8.29 9.16
C VAL A 663 -54.20 -8.61 9.64
N ASP A 664 -54.97 -9.36 8.84
CA ASP A 664 -56.30 -9.83 9.23
C ASP A 664 -56.19 -10.99 10.24
N ASP A 665 -56.72 -10.80 11.44
CA ASP A 665 -56.76 -11.81 12.50
C ASP A 665 -58.08 -12.61 12.51
N GLY A 666 -58.98 -12.34 11.56
CA GLY A 666 -60.29 -12.96 11.49
C GLY A 666 -61.30 -12.40 12.49
N SER A 667 -60.99 -11.28 13.17
CA SER A 667 -61.88 -10.64 14.14
C SER A 667 -63.01 -9.84 13.48
N CYS A 668 -63.03 -9.68 12.14
CA CYS A 668 -64.04 -8.87 11.45
C CYS A 668 -65.48 -9.34 11.71
N GLU A 669 -66.28 -8.48 12.34
CA GLU A 669 -67.71 -8.67 12.60
C GLU A 669 -68.54 -7.69 11.76
N TYR A 670 -69.67 -8.16 11.22
CA TYR A 670 -70.51 -7.38 10.30
C TYR A 670 -71.94 -7.14 10.82
N THR A 671 -72.24 -7.57 12.05
CA THR A 671 -73.61 -7.61 12.59
C THR A 671 -73.92 -6.49 13.57
N SER A 672 -72.95 -6.00 14.31
CA SER A 672 -73.17 -5.05 15.41
C SER A 672 -73.54 -3.63 14.95
N CYS A 673 -73.29 -3.30 13.68
CA CYS A 673 -73.63 -2.04 13.03
C CYS A 673 -74.61 -2.22 11.85
N ALA A 674 -75.26 -3.39 11.80
CA ALA A 674 -76.25 -3.72 10.78
C ALA A 674 -77.66 -3.31 11.24
N GLY A 675 -78.40 -2.65 10.37
CA GLY A 675 -79.75 -2.14 10.62
C GLY A 675 -80.27 -1.37 9.43
N CYS A 676 -81.47 -0.80 9.51
CA CYS A 676 -82.01 -0.07 8.37
C CYS A 676 -81.27 1.25 8.13
N THR A 677 -80.54 1.36 7.03
CA THR A 677 -79.76 2.56 6.66
C THR A 677 -80.53 3.58 5.82
N SER A 678 -81.77 3.28 5.43
CA SER A 678 -82.59 4.16 4.59
C SER A 678 -83.30 5.22 5.42
N PRO A 679 -82.97 6.53 5.29
CA PRO A 679 -83.60 7.58 6.08
C PRO A 679 -85.10 7.75 5.84
N SER A 680 -85.62 7.17 4.74
CA SER A 680 -87.03 7.17 4.38
C SER A 680 -87.83 5.98 4.91
N ALA A 681 -87.19 5.02 5.58
CA ALA A 681 -87.86 3.87 6.17
C ALA A 681 -88.35 4.18 7.60
N CYS A 682 -89.44 3.54 8.01
CA CYS A 682 -90.08 3.75 9.30
C CYS A 682 -89.19 3.30 10.48
N ASN A 683 -88.35 2.28 10.26
CA ASN A 683 -87.42 1.72 11.25
C ASN A 683 -85.96 2.14 11.00
N TYR A 684 -85.74 3.30 10.36
CA TYR A 684 -84.39 3.84 10.13
C TYR A 684 -83.57 3.90 11.41
N ASP A 685 -82.37 3.30 11.38
CA ASP A 685 -81.38 3.36 12.45
C ASP A 685 -80.20 4.23 12.01
N ALA A 686 -80.09 5.41 12.60
CA ALA A 686 -79.01 6.35 12.29
C ALA A 686 -77.62 5.88 12.71
N THR A 687 -77.51 4.79 13.49
CA THR A 687 -76.25 4.17 13.90
C THR A 687 -75.84 2.99 13.02
N ALA A 688 -76.76 2.49 12.17
CA ALA A 688 -76.46 1.44 11.22
C ALA A 688 -75.60 1.98 10.06
N THR A 689 -74.52 1.26 9.74
CA THR A 689 -73.66 1.53 8.58
C THR A 689 -73.76 0.44 7.53
N ILE A 690 -74.40 -0.69 7.86
CA ILE A 690 -74.66 -1.82 6.97
C ILE A 690 -76.17 -2.03 6.90
N ASP A 691 -76.74 -2.03 5.69
CA ASP A 691 -78.16 -2.35 5.50
C ASP A 691 -78.38 -3.85 5.66
N ASP A 692 -79.16 -4.24 6.66
CA ASP A 692 -79.53 -5.64 6.92
C ASP A 692 -80.81 -6.07 6.17
N GLY A 693 -81.38 -5.18 5.35
CA GLY A 693 -82.60 -5.44 4.59
C GLY A 693 -83.87 -5.41 5.43
N THR A 694 -83.80 -4.95 6.69
CA THR A 694 -84.97 -4.83 7.56
C THR A 694 -85.76 -3.54 7.35
N CYS A 695 -85.33 -2.64 6.47
CA CYS A 695 -86.03 -1.40 6.17
C CYS A 695 -87.49 -1.63 5.77
N GLU A 696 -88.43 -1.16 6.58
CA GLU A 696 -89.87 -1.23 6.30
C GLU A 696 -90.48 0.16 6.10
N SER A 697 -91.54 0.21 5.29
CA SER A 697 -92.18 1.47 4.87
C SER A 697 -93.67 1.54 5.21
N LEU A 698 -94.21 0.56 5.95
CA LEU A 698 -95.66 0.41 6.15
C LEU A 698 -96.12 0.78 7.56
N SER A 699 -95.27 0.66 8.57
CA SER A 699 -95.66 0.86 9.97
C SER A 699 -95.91 2.33 10.36
N CYS A 700 -95.44 3.27 9.53
CA CYS A 700 -95.62 4.72 9.70
C CYS A 700 -96.34 5.38 8.51
N ALA A 701 -97.02 4.57 7.67
CA ALA A 701 -97.76 5.03 6.50
C ALA A 701 -99.25 5.19 6.81
N GLY A 702 -99.87 6.29 6.38
CA GLY A 702 -101.27 6.62 6.60
C GLY A 702 -101.60 8.03 6.09
N CYS A 703 -102.85 8.48 6.18
CA CYS A 703 -103.22 9.79 5.66
C CYS A 703 -102.58 10.94 6.46
N THR A 704 -101.67 11.69 5.83
CA THR A 704 -100.96 12.82 6.46
C THR A 704 -101.65 14.18 6.28
N ASP A 705 -102.73 14.27 5.50
CA ASP A 705 -103.48 15.50 5.30
C ASP A 705 -104.44 15.75 6.47
N SER A 706 -104.10 16.73 7.31
CA SER A 706 -104.90 17.14 8.47
C SER A 706 -106.34 17.59 8.16
N THR A 707 -106.68 17.81 6.88
CA THR A 707 -108.00 18.25 6.44
C THR A 707 -108.88 17.12 5.91
N ALA A 708 -108.32 15.92 5.70
CA ALA A 708 -109.06 14.73 5.28
C ALA A 708 -109.76 14.06 6.48
N CYS A 709 -110.90 13.41 6.24
CA CYS A 709 -111.71 12.83 7.30
C CYS A 709 -111.05 11.64 8.01
N ASN A 710 -110.09 10.99 7.37
CA ASN A 710 -109.35 9.83 7.88
C ASN A 710 -107.87 10.16 8.20
N TYR A 711 -107.56 11.41 8.55
CA TYR A 711 -106.22 11.84 8.98
C TYR A 711 -105.67 11.00 10.15
N ASP A 712 -104.43 10.52 10.03
CA ASP A 712 -103.67 9.83 11.08
C ASP A 712 -102.46 10.67 11.52
N ALA A 713 -102.49 11.15 12.76
CA ALA A 713 -101.44 11.98 13.33
C ALA A 713 -100.12 11.24 13.63
N THR A 714 -100.10 9.91 13.54
CA THR A 714 -98.89 9.09 13.72
C THR A 714 -98.22 8.71 12.40
N ALA A 715 -98.89 8.94 11.27
CA ALA A 715 -98.33 8.71 9.94
C ALA A 715 -97.29 9.78 9.59
N THR A 716 -96.10 9.35 9.15
CA THR A 716 -95.04 10.22 8.62
C THR A 716 -94.85 10.08 7.11
N ILE A 717 -95.49 9.07 6.51
CA ILE A 717 -95.50 8.80 5.07
C ILE A 717 -96.96 8.77 4.60
N ASP A 718 -97.32 9.60 3.62
CA ASP A 718 -98.65 9.57 3.00
C ASP A 718 -98.80 8.33 2.11
N ASP A 719 -99.77 7.47 2.43
CA ASP A 719 -100.07 6.26 1.66
C ASP A 719 -101.11 6.48 0.56
N GLY A 720 -101.59 7.73 0.40
CA GLY A 720 -102.56 8.12 -0.62
C GLY A 720 -104.00 7.74 -0.28
N THR A 721 -104.29 7.36 0.97
CA THR A 721 -105.64 7.00 1.42
C THR A 721 -106.50 8.20 1.87
N CYS A 722 -106.00 9.43 1.79
CA CYS A 722 -106.73 10.63 2.25
C CYS A 722 -108.04 10.86 1.49
N GLU A 723 -109.17 10.83 2.21
CA GLU A 723 -110.51 11.00 1.64
C GLU A 723 -110.87 12.49 1.53
N SER A 724 -111.11 12.97 0.31
CA SER A 724 -111.56 14.33 0.00
C SER A 724 -112.99 14.33 -0.52
N LEU A 725 -113.93 14.83 0.30
CA LEU A 725 -115.28 15.28 -0.07
C LEU A 725 -116.42 14.23 -0.18
N SER A 726 -117.04 13.86 0.96
CA SER A 726 -118.50 13.71 1.06
C SER A 726 -118.98 13.67 2.52
N CYS A 727 -119.58 14.77 2.99
CA CYS A 727 -120.47 14.78 4.15
C CYS A 727 -121.80 15.42 3.71
N ALA A 728 -122.91 14.86 4.19
CA ALA A 728 -124.24 14.88 3.58
C ALA A 728 -124.87 16.28 3.40
N VAL A 729 -125.74 16.37 2.38
CA VAL A 729 -126.66 17.47 2.08
C VAL A 729 -127.45 17.87 3.33
N CYS A 730 -127.48 19.17 3.60
CA CYS A 730 -128.13 19.78 4.76
C CYS A 730 -129.66 19.77 4.56
N GLN A 731 -130.35 18.82 5.20
CA GLN A 731 -131.77 18.52 4.95
C GLN A 731 -132.75 19.67 5.21
N GLY A 732 -132.34 20.71 5.95
CA GLY A 732 -133.19 21.87 6.27
C GLY A 732 -133.02 23.09 5.36
N ASP A 733 -132.07 23.10 4.41
CA ASP A 733 -131.92 24.17 3.42
C ASP A 733 -132.73 23.83 2.16
N ILE A 734 -134.02 24.16 2.20
CA ILE A 734 -134.99 23.76 1.17
C ILE A 734 -134.80 24.59 -0.11
N ASN A 735 -134.35 25.83 0.04
CA ASN A 735 -134.16 26.74 -1.09
C ASN A 735 -132.76 26.65 -1.74
N GLY A 736 -131.81 26.00 -1.06
CA GLY A 736 -130.48 25.67 -1.58
C GLY A 736 -129.49 26.84 -1.58
N ASP A 737 -129.68 27.84 -0.72
CA ASP A 737 -128.81 29.01 -0.61
C ASP A 737 -127.67 28.86 0.41
N GLY A 738 -127.59 27.71 1.06
CA GLY A 738 -126.59 27.38 2.07
C GLY A 738 -126.96 27.84 3.48
N MET A 739 -128.17 28.34 3.74
CA MET A 739 -128.54 28.84 5.07
C MET A 739 -129.99 28.48 5.43
N ILE A 740 -130.19 27.87 6.61
CA ILE A 740 -131.55 27.58 7.09
C ILE A 740 -132.14 28.84 7.75
N THR A 741 -133.01 29.56 7.05
CA THR A 741 -133.54 30.85 7.51
C THR A 741 -135.07 30.91 7.49
N VAL A 742 -135.64 32.11 7.72
CA VAL A 742 -137.09 32.30 7.70
C VAL A 742 -137.66 31.94 6.33
N SER A 743 -136.88 32.11 5.27
CA SER A 743 -137.27 31.75 3.91
C SER A 743 -137.63 30.27 3.80
N ASP A 744 -136.85 29.38 4.38
CA ASP A 744 -137.08 27.92 4.35
C ASP A 744 -138.27 27.52 5.21
N ILE A 745 -138.43 28.15 6.38
CA ILE A 745 -139.62 27.94 7.23
C ILE A 745 -140.90 28.36 6.50
N LEU A 746 -140.86 29.47 5.75
CA LEU A 746 -142.00 29.93 4.97
C LEU A 746 -142.34 28.94 3.84
N ILE A 747 -141.36 28.22 3.29
CA ILE A 747 -141.61 27.16 2.29
C ILE A 747 -142.35 25.99 2.95
N VAL A 748 -141.89 25.49 4.11
CA VAL A 748 -142.60 24.44 4.87
C VAL A 748 -144.03 24.88 5.24
N LEU A 749 -144.20 26.11 5.72
CA LEU A 749 -145.52 26.65 6.06
C LEU A 749 -146.44 26.80 4.84
N SER A 750 -145.87 27.09 3.66
CA SER A 750 -146.67 27.25 2.43
C SER A 750 -147.28 25.94 1.93
N GLU A 751 -146.64 24.81 2.25
CA GLU A 751 -147.13 23.47 1.93
C GLU A 751 -147.79 22.76 3.13
N PHE A 752 -148.01 23.46 4.25
CA PHE A 752 -148.57 22.83 5.46
C PHE A 752 -149.95 22.20 5.23
N GLY A 753 -150.06 20.90 5.53
CA GLY A 753 -151.22 20.07 5.25
C GLY A 753 -151.16 19.33 3.91
N CYS A 754 -150.06 19.43 3.16
CA CYS A 754 -149.80 18.63 1.96
C CYS A 754 -149.64 17.14 2.32
N MET A 755 -150.23 16.26 1.51
CA MET A 755 -150.29 14.80 1.80
C MET A 755 -149.64 13.92 0.71
N THR A 756 -149.25 14.47 -0.44
CA THR A 756 -148.57 13.73 -1.51
C THR A 756 -147.83 14.68 -2.45
N GLY A 757 -146.57 14.38 -2.78
CA GLY A 757 -145.78 15.14 -3.76
C GLY A 757 -145.25 16.48 -3.25
N CYS A 758 -145.12 16.61 -1.93
CA CYS A 758 -144.67 17.82 -1.26
C CYS A 758 -143.16 17.95 -1.38
N THR A 759 -142.67 19.17 -1.62
CA THR A 759 -141.23 19.45 -1.72
C THR A 759 -140.63 19.89 -0.40
N ALA A 760 -141.48 20.30 0.54
CA ALA A 760 -141.09 20.78 1.86
C ALA A 760 -141.30 19.75 2.99
N ASP A 761 -141.32 18.46 2.63
CA ASP A 761 -141.34 17.32 3.56
C ASP A 761 -139.90 17.06 4.06
N VAL A 762 -139.59 17.60 5.24
CA VAL A 762 -138.23 17.65 5.76
C VAL A 762 -137.88 16.36 6.47
N ASP A 763 -138.85 15.66 7.08
CA ASP A 763 -138.59 14.38 7.73
C ASP A 763 -138.77 13.15 6.81
N GLY A 764 -139.32 13.37 5.61
CA GLY A 764 -139.45 12.36 4.56
C GLY A 764 -140.61 11.40 4.79
N ASP A 765 -141.58 11.76 5.63
CA ASP A 765 -142.73 10.93 5.97
C ASP A 765 -143.92 11.05 4.99
N THR A 766 -143.78 11.89 3.97
CA THR A 766 -144.72 12.26 2.90
C THR A 766 -145.77 13.31 3.25
N TYR A 767 -145.85 13.78 4.50
CA TYR A 767 -146.84 14.76 4.96
C TYR A 767 -146.20 16.00 5.56
N VAL A 768 -146.40 17.18 4.95
CA VAL A 768 -145.93 18.43 5.56
C VAL A 768 -146.84 18.82 6.72
N ASN A 769 -146.37 18.63 7.94
CA ASN A 769 -147.13 18.84 9.16
C ASN A 769 -146.30 19.53 10.26
N VAL A 770 -146.78 19.49 11.51
CA VAL A 770 -146.10 20.19 12.62
C VAL A 770 -144.71 19.60 12.87
N ALA A 771 -144.49 18.31 12.58
CA ALA A 771 -143.20 17.64 12.71
C ALA A 771 -142.13 18.32 11.86
N ASP A 772 -142.41 18.58 10.58
CA ASP A 772 -141.48 19.27 9.66
C ASP A 772 -141.14 20.68 10.15
N ILE A 773 -142.14 21.42 10.63
CA ILE A 773 -141.93 22.77 11.17
C ILE A 773 -141.01 22.72 12.39
N LEU A 774 -141.23 21.76 13.29
CA LEU A 774 -140.39 21.62 14.48
C LEU A 774 -138.96 21.18 14.11
N LEU A 775 -138.83 20.33 13.10
CA LEU A 775 -137.53 19.86 12.63
C LEU A 775 -136.72 21.00 12.00
N ILE A 776 -137.33 21.80 11.12
CA ILE A 776 -136.65 22.96 10.53
C ILE A 776 -136.35 24.05 11.57
N LEU A 777 -137.25 24.28 12.54
CA LEU A 777 -136.99 25.21 13.64
C LEU A 777 -135.84 24.78 14.54
N SER A 778 -135.62 23.46 14.69
CA SER A 778 -134.49 22.94 15.47
C SER A 778 -133.13 23.25 14.83
N MET A 779 -133.12 23.47 13.51
CA MET A 779 -131.93 23.80 12.72
C MET A 779 -131.91 25.27 12.28
N PHE A 780 -132.83 26.09 12.77
CA PHE A 780 -132.98 27.47 12.30
C PHE A 780 -131.77 28.34 12.66
N GLY A 781 -131.22 29.01 11.65
CA GLY A 781 -130.07 29.91 11.76
C GLY A 781 -128.72 29.24 11.57
N THR A 782 -128.66 27.94 11.22
CA THR A 782 -127.39 27.26 10.92
C THR A 782 -127.02 27.42 9.45
N ALA A 783 -125.71 27.58 9.20
CA ALA A 783 -125.13 27.54 7.86
C ALA A 783 -124.89 26.09 7.45
N CYS A 784 -125.18 25.82 6.18
CA CYS A 784 -124.76 24.65 5.43
C CYS A 784 -123.60 25.09 4.51
#